data_AF-A0AAJ5Z0X8-F1
#
_entry.id   AF-A0AAJ5Z0X8-F1
#
_cell.length_a   1.000
_cell.length_b   1.000
_cell.length_c   1.000
_cell.angle_alpha   90.00
_cell.angle_beta   90.00
_cell.angle_gamma   90.00
#
_symmetry.space_group_name_H-M   'P 1'
#
loop_
_entity.id
_entity.type
_entity.pdbx_description
1 polymer ?
#
loop_
_entity_poly.entity_id
_entity_poly.type
_entity_poly.pdbx_seq_one_letter_code
_entity_poly.pdbx_strand_id
1 'polypeptide(L)'
;MRGVSALLLAAAAVAPAFAANQTNDGLKNIKHIVLFMQENRAFDHYFGTMPGVRGFKDPNVHISKNTGKSVFHQPVNESMVKVADGPDTDYMPPKNVSELMPFHLAHQGGDYKERVQCILCGSNSWQANHAAWNEGEIDRWAMNNTPYSLGYFQREDIPVHFALAENFLVADAYYEGQIASTDPNRVTWFSTTINADGSAAGGNVSMGGTVLDNNRDPKCIEGKNGDEYSCRPLYWKTVPEYMSDAKIDWKLYQDFDNFGDNTLVEWRQFQLAAKNKTDLAKRGLSFSGIKSFLEDAKNGTLPEVSYIVGPQYLSEHAPYTPNDGAWLQREVANAVMNGKAWNSTVLMVSYDETGGWADHVMAPHAKRGTPGEWIKDPFTADGKLAPTGPGFRLPFYIISPFTRKGGVFTEPTSHESQTLFLEEWAKANGKPFHVSVMNKWRREQLSNLVNALDFNSTDMSVPKIPEVAEPTKDPITDEYNGAWNCILKFKGDVQPKIPYGTQKEEKTLFQEPGFKAVRGNLTEGRYLSFASGKQRLSTDSGKLGTEPHKGHFTEKQLFVLHWQGQEPKDNEFKVAAGDKYLTSDLSLTKNKSHGASFAIFDNGNGMGHSVQELKSGKFLTLKGDNVSLEKKPSSFKVFAVTLLDASISHVLSTLVALKFLLPGMSSPHPPPERDEPRQAKHDAQRPSEDGCHVRRRMRVEAHILGAGMTLMGVKLTANLVPLARHERDALLAGQPDARPMRLGSADVEQRFRLMATDSNVTVQQRVVIAADTVVSGHVVIKSGTVVHPHATLDASLGPMVVGENCIVEEHVHLVSPPQGMTVGDGNVFRIGCHVSASHIGNCNVFEPASRISTSITDFCVVGAGCTADGPALPERTVVYGAASEHRTWTRLARQAPRLPS
;
A
#
# COMPACT_ATOMS: atom_id res chain seq x y z
N MET A 1 -33.85 23.00 21.33
CA MET A 1 -35.21 22.41 21.23
C MET A 1 -35.09 21.06 20.55
N ARG A 2 -35.78 20.01 21.01
CA ARG A 2 -35.76 18.66 20.38
C ARG A 2 -37.21 18.24 20.08
N GLY A 3 -37.43 17.53 18.98
CA GLY A 3 -38.69 16.84 18.72
C GLY A 3 -39.66 17.45 17.69
N VAL A 4 -39.21 17.70 16.45
CA VAL A 4 -40.09 17.75 15.26
C VAL A 4 -39.37 17.10 14.07
N SER A 5 -39.58 15.80 13.84
CA SER A 5 -39.26 15.07 12.59
C SER A 5 -39.77 13.61 12.67
N ALA A 6 -41.09 13.44 12.75
CA ALA A 6 -41.71 12.11 12.90
C ALA A 6 -43.11 11.95 12.24
N LEU A 7 -43.52 12.88 11.35
CA LEU A 7 -44.83 12.83 10.67
C LEU A 7 -44.76 13.54 9.31
N LEU A 8 -44.62 12.77 8.21
CA LEU A 8 -45.15 13.01 6.83
C LEU A 8 -44.49 12.13 5.73
N LEU A 9 -44.16 10.86 6.02
CA LEU A 9 -43.51 9.95 5.04
C LEU A 9 -44.47 9.23 4.06
N ALA A 10 -45.77 9.18 4.36
CA ALA A 10 -46.72 8.23 3.75
C ALA A 10 -46.93 8.37 2.23
N ALA A 11 -46.67 9.52 1.62
CA ALA A 11 -46.86 9.75 0.19
C ALA A 11 -45.57 9.57 -0.66
N ALA A 12 -44.40 9.59 -0.02
CA ALA A 12 -43.11 9.42 -0.70
C ALA A 12 -42.63 7.95 -0.69
N ALA A 13 -43.08 7.16 0.30
CA ALA A 13 -42.59 5.80 0.56
C ALA A 13 -42.80 4.76 -0.57
N VAL A 14 -43.67 5.03 -1.55
CA VAL A 14 -44.02 4.04 -2.59
C VAL A 14 -42.84 3.74 -3.54
N ALA A 15 -42.15 4.77 -4.05
CA ALA A 15 -41.02 4.55 -4.96
C ALA A 15 -39.81 3.88 -4.27
N PRO A 16 -39.39 4.30 -3.05
CA PRO A 16 -38.36 3.59 -2.29
C PRO A 16 -38.74 2.15 -1.93
N ALA A 17 -40.02 1.84 -1.69
CA ALA A 17 -40.45 0.46 -1.43
C ALA A 17 -40.35 -0.43 -2.68
N PHE A 18 -40.71 0.08 -3.86
CA PHE A 18 -40.48 -0.63 -5.12
C PHE A 18 -38.97 -0.78 -5.42
N ALA A 19 -38.18 0.25 -5.18
CA ALA A 19 -36.72 0.21 -5.33
C ALA A 19 -36.08 -0.85 -4.41
N ALA A 20 -36.46 -0.88 -3.13
CA ALA A 20 -35.98 -1.84 -2.14
C ALA A 20 -36.35 -3.28 -2.51
N ASN A 21 -37.57 -3.52 -3.01
CA ASN A 21 -37.95 -4.85 -3.51
C ASN A 21 -37.13 -5.27 -4.73
N GLN A 22 -36.98 -4.40 -5.74
CA GLN A 22 -36.11 -4.69 -6.89
C GLN A 22 -34.65 -4.91 -6.50
N THR A 23 -34.15 -4.18 -5.49
CA THR A 23 -32.78 -4.34 -4.97
C THR A 23 -32.61 -5.69 -4.26
N ASN A 24 -33.59 -6.09 -3.43
CA ASN A 24 -33.60 -7.39 -2.78
C ASN A 24 -33.69 -8.56 -3.79
N ASP A 25 -34.43 -8.40 -4.88
CA ASP A 25 -34.46 -9.37 -5.97
C ASP A 25 -33.18 -9.34 -6.82
N GLY A 26 -32.58 -8.16 -6.99
CA GLY A 26 -31.28 -7.97 -7.64
C GLY A 26 -30.13 -8.67 -6.92
N LEU A 27 -30.06 -8.56 -5.59
CA LEU A 27 -29.08 -9.28 -4.76
C LEU A 27 -29.17 -10.80 -4.89
N LYS A 28 -30.34 -11.36 -5.26
CA LYS A 28 -30.50 -12.80 -5.55
C LYS A 28 -29.92 -13.22 -6.90
N ASN A 29 -29.61 -12.28 -7.79
CA ASN A 29 -28.94 -12.57 -9.07
C ASN A 29 -27.41 -12.74 -8.89
N ILE A 30 -26.86 -12.26 -7.77
CA ILE A 30 -25.45 -12.45 -7.43
C ILE A 30 -25.27 -13.86 -6.84
N LYS A 31 -24.35 -14.63 -7.41
CA LYS A 31 -23.98 -15.99 -6.96
C LYS A 31 -22.54 -16.11 -6.48
N HIS A 32 -21.67 -15.19 -6.88
CA HIS A 32 -20.28 -15.16 -6.43
C HIS A 32 -19.88 -13.74 -6.05
N ILE A 33 -19.33 -13.58 -4.85
CA ILE A 33 -18.73 -12.33 -4.38
C ILE A 33 -17.24 -12.60 -4.21
N VAL A 34 -16.40 -11.86 -4.91
CA VAL A 34 -14.93 -11.95 -4.81
C VAL A 34 -14.43 -10.69 -4.13
N LEU A 35 -13.77 -10.84 -2.98
CA LEU A 35 -13.17 -9.76 -2.21
C LEU A 35 -11.65 -9.88 -2.35
N PHE A 36 -11.04 -8.95 -3.07
CA PHE A 36 -9.61 -8.92 -3.36
C PHE A 36 -9.00 -7.66 -2.75
N MET A 37 -8.00 -7.83 -1.88
CA MET A 37 -7.35 -6.73 -1.16
C MET A 37 -5.84 -6.74 -1.39
N GLN A 38 -5.35 -5.72 -2.08
CA GLN A 38 -3.94 -5.42 -2.33
C GLN A 38 -3.33 -4.61 -1.17
N GLU A 39 -1.99 -4.54 -1.16
CA GLU A 39 -1.19 -3.68 -0.29
C GLU A 39 -0.77 -2.38 -1.01
N ASN A 40 -0.12 -1.47 -0.31
CA ASN A 40 -0.89 -0.36 0.26
C ASN A 40 -0.80 0.91 -0.61
N ARG A 41 -1.94 1.60 -0.80
CA ARG A 41 -2.08 2.77 -1.70
C ARG A 41 -3.17 3.73 -1.23
N ALA A 42 -2.84 5.02 -1.15
CA ALA A 42 -3.83 6.09 -0.99
C ALA A 42 -4.64 6.34 -2.28
N PHE A 43 -5.87 6.85 -2.14
CA PHE A 43 -6.73 7.13 -3.29
C PHE A 43 -6.16 8.24 -4.20
N ASP A 44 -5.76 9.40 -3.66
CA ASP A 44 -5.20 10.49 -4.47
C ASP A 44 -3.93 10.10 -5.24
N HIS A 45 -3.08 9.27 -4.61
CA HIS A 45 -1.84 8.77 -5.20
C HIS A 45 -2.07 8.00 -6.52
N TYR A 46 -3.22 7.32 -6.68
CA TYR A 46 -3.60 6.64 -7.91
C TYR A 46 -4.63 7.39 -8.75
N PHE A 47 -5.69 7.91 -8.11
CA PHE A 47 -6.89 8.41 -8.80
C PHE A 47 -7.21 9.88 -8.49
N GLY A 48 -6.37 10.62 -7.77
CA GLY A 48 -6.54 12.05 -7.53
C GLY A 48 -6.54 12.89 -8.82
N THR A 49 -5.95 12.35 -9.88
CA THR A 49 -5.95 12.90 -11.25
C THR A 49 -7.14 12.45 -12.12
N MET A 50 -7.94 11.47 -11.70
CA MET A 50 -9.02 10.86 -12.51
C MET A 50 -10.20 11.83 -12.74
N PRO A 51 -10.86 11.84 -13.91
CA PRO A 51 -11.98 12.74 -14.15
C PRO A 51 -13.23 12.36 -13.34
N GLY A 52 -13.93 13.34 -12.76
CA GLY A 52 -15.23 13.13 -12.10
C GLY A 52 -15.19 12.41 -10.75
N VAL A 53 -14.06 12.42 -10.05
CA VAL A 53 -13.95 12.01 -8.63
C VAL A 53 -13.58 13.20 -7.75
N ARG A 54 -13.75 13.09 -6.43
CA ARG A 54 -13.12 13.97 -5.43
C ARG A 54 -11.60 13.76 -5.49
N GLY A 55 -10.91 14.66 -6.18
CA GLY A 55 -9.47 14.60 -6.43
C GLY A 55 -8.84 15.98 -6.31
N PHE A 56 -7.77 16.26 -7.05
CA PHE A 56 -7.00 17.51 -6.90
C PHE A 56 -7.75 18.81 -7.25
N LYS A 57 -8.99 18.75 -7.75
CA LYS A 57 -9.91 19.91 -7.92
C LYS A 57 -11.11 19.90 -6.95
N ASP A 58 -10.98 19.33 -5.75
CA ASP A 58 -12.01 19.33 -4.70
C ASP A 58 -12.47 20.77 -4.31
N PRO A 59 -13.73 21.17 -4.59
CA PRO A 59 -14.28 22.49 -4.20
C PRO A 59 -14.64 22.61 -2.70
N ASN A 60 -14.53 21.53 -1.94
CA ASN A 60 -14.69 21.43 -0.48
C ASN A 60 -13.36 21.07 0.22
N VAL A 61 -12.22 21.22 -0.45
CA VAL A 61 -10.90 20.84 0.10
C VAL A 61 -10.67 21.43 1.49
N HIS A 62 -10.16 20.61 2.41
CA HIS A 62 -9.91 21.05 3.78
C HIS A 62 -8.87 22.19 3.81
N ILE A 63 -9.13 23.21 4.65
CA ILE A 63 -8.23 24.32 4.92
C ILE A 63 -7.67 24.15 6.33
N SER A 64 -6.36 23.87 6.44
CA SER A 64 -5.69 23.72 7.74
C SER A 64 -5.75 25.04 8.51
N LYS A 65 -6.06 24.95 9.80
CA LYS A 65 -6.05 26.07 10.75
C LYS A 65 -4.64 26.48 11.15
N ASN A 66 -3.64 25.61 10.96
CA ASN A 66 -2.24 25.91 11.26
C ASN A 66 -1.58 26.70 10.12
N THR A 67 -1.92 26.39 8.86
CA THR A 67 -1.31 27.01 7.67
C THR A 67 -2.15 28.13 7.05
N GLY A 68 -3.48 28.10 7.25
CA GLY A 68 -4.42 28.98 6.55
C GLY A 68 -4.59 28.67 5.06
N LYS A 69 -4.07 27.51 4.59
CA LYS A 69 -4.11 27.05 3.20
C LYS A 69 -4.84 25.71 3.08
N SER A 70 -5.16 25.30 1.85
CA SER A 70 -5.68 23.96 1.62
C SER A 70 -4.64 22.89 1.97
N VAL A 71 -5.09 21.69 2.32
CA VAL A 71 -4.23 20.53 2.69
C VAL A 71 -3.27 20.10 1.58
N PHE A 72 -3.45 20.57 0.35
CA PHE A 72 -2.46 20.39 -0.71
C PHE A 72 -1.17 21.20 -0.47
N HIS A 73 -1.17 22.25 0.35
CA HIS A 73 0.00 23.04 0.70
C HIS A 73 0.65 22.52 2.00
N GLN A 74 1.52 21.52 1.87
CA GLN A 74 2.17 20.87 3.00
C GLN A 74 3.42 21.66 3.44
N PRO A 75 3.53 22.05 4.72
CA PRO A 75 4.76 22.60 5.28
C PRO A 75 5.96 21.67 5.10
N VAL A 76 7.13 22.25 4.87
CA VAL A 76 8.44 21.55 4.91
C VAL A 76 9.49 22.47 5.55
N ASN A 77 10.42 21.91 6.33
CA ASN A 77 11.58 22.62 6.89
C ASN A 77 12.63 21.64 7.44
N GLU A 78 13.72 22.15 8.02
CA GLU A 78 14.83 21.34 8.59
C GLU A 78 14.45 20.46 9.81
N SER A 79 13.20 20.50 10.28
CA SER A 79 12.66 19.61 11.34
C SER A 79 11.94 18.37 10.79
N MET A 80 11.99 18.12 9.48
CA MET A 80 11.42 16.90 8.87
C MET A 80 12.10 15.64 9.41
N VAL A 81 11.33 14.59 9.67
CA VAL A 81 11.84 13.33 10.24
C VAL A 81 12.24 12.33 9.14
N LYS A 82 13.10 11.36 9.51
CA LYS A 82 13.15 10.05 8.84
C LYS A 82 12.25 9.07 9.59
N VAL A 83 11.37 8.40 8.86
CA VAL A 83 10.55 7.27 9.34
C VAL A 83 11.23 5.94 8.98
N ALA A 84 10.91 4.87 9.71
CA ALA A 84 11.64 3.60 9.63
C ALA A 84 11.59 2.95 8.24
N ASP A 85 10.42 3.01 7.60
CA ASP A 85 10.12 2.31 6.33
C ASP A 85 10.30 3.23 5.10
N GLY A 86 10.67 4.49 5.33
CA GLY A 86 10.92 5.48 4.29
C GLY A 86 12.27 5.30 3.59
N PRO A 87 12.48 5.92 2.41
CA PRO A 87 13.72 5.77 1.66
C PRO A 87 14.93 6.36 2.37
N ASP A 88 16.05 5.62 2.37
CA ASP A 88 17.35 6.16 2.81
C ASP A 88 18.01 7.06 1.75
N THR A 89 17.36 8.17 1.46
CA THR A 89 17.93 9.31 0.76
C THR A 89 17.99 10.52 1.69
N ASP A 90 18.77 11.54 1.34
CA ASP A 90 18.48 12.89 1.83
C ASP A 90 17.28 13.43 1.03
N TYR A 91 16.35 14.06 1.73
CA TYR A 91 15.16 14.69 1.17
C TYR A 91 14.84 16.04 1.84
N MET A 92 15.81 16.66 2.51
CA MET A 92 15.60 17.94 3.19
C MET A 92 15.35 19.10 2.20
N PRO A 93 14.47 20.06 2.54
CA PRO A 93 14.16 21.19 1.68
C PRO A 93 15.29 22.24 1.68
N PRO A 94 15.47 22.99 0.58
CA PRO A 94 16.30 24.19 0.59
C PRO A 94 15.81 25.20 1.64
N LYS A 95 16.73 25.92 2.29
CA LYS A 95 16.43 26.82 3.43
C LYS A 95 15.41 27.94 3.16
N ASN A 96 15.12 28.23 1.89
CA ASN A 96 14.15 29.23 1.43
C ASN A 96 12.83 28.61 0.92
N VAL A 97 12.62 27.31 1.09
CA VAL A 97 11.40 26.59 0.71
C VAL A 97 10.72 26.09 1.99
N SER A 98 9.52 26.61 2.25
CA SER A 98 8.71 26.26 3.43
C SER A 98 7.51 25.38 3.10
N GLU A 99 7.32 25.01 1.84
CA GLU A 99 6.11 24.39 1.31
C GLU A 99 6.40 23.42 0.17
N LEU A 100 5.63 22.33 0.12
CA LEU A 100 5.59 21.31 -0.93
C LEU A 100 4.12 20.99 -1.25
N MET A 101 3.80 20.71 -2.50
CA MET A 101 2.47 20.26 -2.94
C MET A 101 2.52 18.84 -3.52
N PRO A 102 1.38 18.13 -3.71
CA PRO A 102 1.31 16.92 -4.51
C PRO A 102 2.07 17.03 -5.83
N PHE A 103 2.78 15.99 -6.25
CA PHE A 103 3.54 15.99 -7.51
C PHE A 103 3.49 14.65 -8.24
N HIS A 104 3.46 14.73 -9.57
CA HIS A 104 3.61 13.56 -10.43
C HIS A 104 4.98 12.91 -10.21
N LEU A 105 5.04 11.65 -9.83
CA LEU A 105 6.29 10.95 -9.52
C LEU A 105 7.27 10.93 -10.70
N ALA A 106 6.77 10.73 -11.91
CA ALA A 106 7.59 10.69 -13.12
C ALA A 106 7.84 12.08 -13.77
N HIS A 107 7.68 13.19 -13.04
CA HIS A 107 7.79 14.57 -13.57
C HIS A 107 9.12 14.91 -14.29
N GLN A 108 10.20 14.20 -13.94
CA GLN A 108 11.51 14.35 -14.61
C GLN A 108 11.54 13.80 -16.04
N GLY A 109 10.57 12.96 -16.44
CA GLY A 109 10.52 12.30 -17.74
C GLY A 109 11.64 11.28 -17.95
N GLY A 110 11.88 10.91 -19.21
CA GLY A 110 12.86 9.88 -19.55
C GLY A 110 12.49 8.51 -18.98
N ASP A 111 13.45 7.84 -18.35
CA ASP A 111 13.26 6.52 -17.72
C ASP A 111 12.60 6.59 -16.32
N TYR A 112 12.29 7.78 -15.78
CA TYR A 112 11.66 7.90 -14.46
C TYR A 112 10.31 7.20 -14.37
N LYS A 113 9.55 7.11 -15.48
CA LYS A 113 8.30 6.35 -15.55
C LYS A 113 8.47 4.87 -15.18
N GLU A 114 9.65 4.30 -15.42
CA GLU A 114 10.01 2.95 -15.02
C GLU A 114 10.63 2.92 -13.61
N ARG A 115 11.49 3.90 -13.28
CA ARG A 115 12.13 4.01 -11.95
C ARG A 115 11.13 4.06 -10.81
N VAL A 116 10.09 4.90 -10.93
CA VAL A 116 9.15 5.14 -9.82
C VAL A 116 8.18 3.97 -9.58
N GLN A 117 8.25 2.91 -10.38
CA GLN A 117 7.47 1.69 -10.16
C GLN A 117 7.98 0.90 -8.96
N CYS A 118 9.26 1.01 -8.59
CA CYS A 118 9.85 0.39 -7.41
C CYS A 118 10.35 1.43 -6.38
N ILE A 119 9.63 2.54 -6.28
CA ILE A 119 9.89 3.62 -5.31
C ILE A 119 9.52 3.18 -3.88
N LEU A 120 10.15 3.79 -2.88
CA LEU A 120 9.71 3.76 -1.47
C LEU A 120 9.10 5.12 -1.09
N CYS A 121 7.98 5.10 -0.38
CA CYS A 121 7.23 6.28 0.05
C CYS A 121 7.60 6.69 1.48
N GLY A 122 7.03 6.01 2.47
CA GLY A 122 7.09 6.37 3.87
C GLY A 122 6.64 5.21 4.76
N SER A 123 6.14 5.52 5.94
CA SER A 123 5.70 4.53 6.93
C SER A 123 4.18 4.45 7.02
N ASN A 124 3.65 3.23 7.09
CA ASN A 124 2.24 2.99 7.41
C ASN A 124 1.95 2.88 8.92
N SER A 125 2.98 2.98 9.76
CA SER A 125 2.84 2.88 11.21
C SER A 125 1.81 3.85 11.79
N TRP A 126 1.10 3.41 12.82
CA TRP A 126 0.11 4.19 13.57
C TRP A 126 0.62 5.60 13.91
N GLN A 127 1.87 5.70 14.39
CA GLN A 127 2.46 6.95 14.87
C GLN A 127 2.78 7.91 13.72
N ALA A 128 3.23 7.41 12.56
CA ALA A 128 3.50 8.25 11.39
C ALA A 128 2.21 8.84 10.81
N ASN A 129 1.17 8.01 10.67
CA ASN A 129 -0.08 8.44 10.05
C ASN A 129 -0.94 9.32 10.98
N HIS A 130 -0.95 9.06 12.29
CA HIS A 130 -1.52 10.01 13.26
C HIS A 130 -0.77 11.35 13.30
N ALA A 131 0.56 11.33 13.17
CA ALA A 131 1.35 12.56 13.11
C ALA A 131 1.14 13.33 11.79
N ALA A 132 0.91 12.64 10.66
CA ALA A 132 0.56 13.24 9.37
C ALA A 132 -0.87 13.82 9.34
N TRP A 133 -1.83 13.10 9.92
CA TRP A 133 -3.22 13.52 10.14
C TRP A 133 -3.35 14.79 10.99
N ASN A 134 -2.46 14.95 11.98
CA ASN A 134 -2.33 16.13 12.83
C ASN A 134 -3.68 16.66 13.37
N GLU A 135 -4.42 15.78 14.05
CA GLU A 135 -5.75 16.06 14.65
C GLU A 135 -6.87 16.48 13.68
N GLY A 136 -6.68 16.22 12.39
CA GLY A 136 -7.65 16.53 11.33
C GLY A 136 -7.32 17.77 10.50
N GLU A 137 -6.14 18.36 10.73
CA GLU A 137 -5.63 19.46 9.88
C GLU A 137 -4.90 18.94 8.62
N ILE A 138 -4.51 17.65 8.60
CA ILE A 138 -3.93 16.90 7.46
C ILE A 138 -2.79 17.65 6.75
N ASP A 139 -1.92 18.29 7.52
CA ASP A 139 -0.89 19.23 7.05
C ASP A 139 0.52 18.83 7.49
N ARG A 140 0.76 17.53 7.69
CA ARG A 140 2.06 17.00 8.13
C ARG A 140 2.54 15.75 7.42
N TRP A 141 1.96 15.39 6.26
CA TRP A 141 2.45 14.28 5.45
C TRP A 141 3.95 14.44 5.13
N ALA A 142 4.37 15.61 4.64
CA ALA A 142 5.79 15.86 4.34
C ALA A 142 6.67 16.06 5.59
N MET A 143 6.11 16.52 6.72
CA MET A 143 6.84 16.78 7.97
C MET A 143 7.10 15.53 8.80
N ASN A 144 6.09 14.66 8.90
CA ASN A 144 6.02 13.58 9.88
C ASN A 144 5.84 12.19 9.26
N ASN A 145 5.58 12.10 7.94
CA ASN A 145 5.83 10.90 7.16
C ASN A 145 7.05 11.15 6.24
N THR A 146 6.88 11.32 4.93
CA THR A 146 7.97 11.78 4.03
C THR A 146 7.45 12.76 2.98
N PRO A 147 8.31 13.57 2.33
CA PRO A 147 7.90 14.36 1.17
C PRO A 147 7.49 13.48 -0.03
N TYR A 148 7.91 12.21 -0.08
CA TYR A 148 7.48 11.26 -1.10
C TYR A 148 6.04 10.80 -0.93
N SER A 149 5.46 10.90 0.28
CA SER A 149 4.01 10.69 0.50
C SER A 149 3.15 11.53 -0.45
N LEU A 150 3.62 12.70 -0.89
CA LEU A 150 2.91 13.60 -1.80
C LEU A 150 3.08 13.23 -3.30
N GLY A 151 3.79 12.16 -3.61
CA GLY A 151 3.91 11.64 -4.96
C GLY A 151 2.63 10.97 -5.44
N TYR A 152 2.21 11.23 -6.68
CA TYR A 152 1.10 10.56 -7.35
C TYR A 152 1.48 10.05 -8.74
N PHE A 153 0.73 9.07 -9.24
CA PHE A 153 0.81 8.56 -10.61
C PHE A 153 -0.23 9.22 -11.53
N GLN A 154 0.05 9.21 -12.83
CA GLN A 154 -0.93 9.55 -13.87
C GLN A 154 -1.43 8.29 -14.59
N ARG A 155 -2.52 8.42 -15.33
CA ARG A 155 -3.15 7.35 -16.12
C ARG A 155 -2.16 6.53 -16.94
N GLU A 156 -1.19 7.20 -17.56
CA GLU A 156 -0.19 6.57 -18.41
C GLU A 156 0.74 5.63 -17.63
N ASP A 157 0.94 5.84 -16.33
CA ASP A 157 1.87 5.10 -15.48
C ASP A 157 1.24 3.85 -14.85
N ILE A 158 -0.08 3.87 -14.62
CA ILE A 158 -0.89 2.78 -14.07
C ILE A 158 -2.18 2.54 -14.90
N PRO A 159 -2.03 2.23 -16.21
CA PRO A 159 -3.16 2.25 -17.15
C PRO A 159 -4.20 1.15 -16.88
N VAL A 160 -3.80 0.04 -16.26
CA VAL A 160 -4.72 -1.06 -15.87
C VAL A 160 -5.66 -0.60 -14.77
N HIS A 161 -5.13 -0.05 -13.66
CA HIS A 161 -5.93 0.45 -12.53
C HIS A 161 -6.97 1.47 -13.00
N PHE A 162 -6.57 2.44 -13.83
CA PHE A 162 -7.49 3.39 -14.46
C PHE A 162 -8.54 2.71 -15.33
N ALA A 163 -8.14 1.79 -16.20
CA ALA A 163 -9.07 1.11 -17.11
C ALA A 163 -10.11 0.27 -16.35
N LEU A 164 -9.75 -0.37 -15.24
CA LEU A 164 -10.69 -1.07 -14.36
C LEU A 164 -11.63 -0.07 -13.67
N ALA A 165 -11.09 0.96 -13.00
CA ALA A 165 -11.85 1.98 -12.27
C ALA A 165 -12.72 2.93 -13.15
N GLU A 166 -12.53 2.93 -14.47
CA GLU A 166 -13.38 3.68 -15.42
C GLU A 166 -14.36 2.84 -16.22
N ASN A 167 -14.02 1.59 -16.54
CA ASN A 167 -14.99 0.68 -17.18
C ASN A 167 -16.07 0.19 -16.22
N PHE A 168 -15.76 0.25 -14.93
CA PHE A 168 -16.60 -0.15 -13.82
C PHE A 168 -16.75 1.01 -12.81
N LEU A 169 -17.31 0.72 -11.65
CA LEU A 169 -17.61 1.73 -10.63
C LEU A 169 -16.47 1.85 -9.64
N VAL A 170 -15.85 3.03 -9.58
CA VAL A 170 -14.91 3.42 -8.51
C VAL A 170 -15.67 4.09 -7.36
N ALA A 171 -15.27 3.88 -6.11
CA ALA A 171 -15.73 4.67 -4.97
C ALA A 171 -14.66 5.70 -4.59
N ASP A 172 -15.05 6.96 -4.39
CA ASP A 172 -14.13 8.04 -3.99
C ASP A 172 -14.33 8.51 -2.54
N ALA A 173 -15.03 7.68 -1.77
CA ALA A 173 -15.29 7.77 -0.33
C ALA A 173 -15.19 6.38 0.34
N TYR A 174 -14.25 5.54 -0.13
CA TYR A 174 -13.84 4.30 0.53
C TYR A 174 -12.55 4.54 1.31
N TYR A 175 -12.54 4.15 2.57
CA TYR A 175 -11.51 4.45 3.55
C TYR A 175 -10.85 3.16 4.10
N GLU A 176 -9.61 3.28 4.56
CA GLU A 176 -8.96 2.26 5.41
C GLU A 176 -9.79 2.02 6.68
N GLY A 177 -9.80 0.77 7.16
CA GLY A 177 -10.53 0.41 8.37
C GLY A 177 -10.00 1.15 9.61
N GLN A 178 -8.69 1.31 9.73
CA GLN A 178 -8.00 1.99 10.83
C GLN A 178 -6.79 2.79 10.30
N ILE A 179 -6.42 3.86 11.01
CA ILE A 179 -5.24 4.71 10.71
C ILE A 179 -3.97 4.01 11.26
N ALA A 180 -3.60 2.91 10.61
CA ALA A 180 -2.56 1.98 11.05
C ALA A 180 -2.07 1.09 9.90
N SER A 181 -1.03 0.30 10.15
CA SER A 181 -0.44 -0.65 9.20
C SER A 181 -1.39 -1.79 8.78
N THR A 182 -0.90 -2.65 7.87
CA THR A 182 -1.55 -3.86 7.31
C THR A 182 -2.40 -4.65 8.31
N ASP A 183 -1.83 -5.19 9.39
CA ASP A 183 -2.50 -6.17 10.24
C ASP A 183 -3.78 -5.60 10.88
N PRO A 184 -3.79 -4.43 11.53
CA PRO A 184 -5.02 -3.73 11.95
C PRO A 184 -6.12 -3.66 10.87
N ASN A 185 -5.75 -3.42 9.62
CA ASN A 185 -6.67 -3.31 8.49
C ASN A 185 -7.15 -4.67 7.98
N ARG A 186 -6.25 -5.64 7.78
CA ARG A 186 -6.59 -7.05 7.47
C ARG A 186 -7.44 -7.68 8.58
N VAL A 187 -7.14 -7.41 9.86
CA VAL A 187 -7.93 -7.79 11.04
C VAL A 187 -9.33 -7.17 11.00
N THR A 188 -9.44 -5.90 10.60
CA THR A 188 -10.74 -5.23 10.40
C THR A 188 -11.51 -5.82 9.21
N TRP A 189 -10.84 -6.22 8.14
CA TRP A 189 -11.47 -6.89 6.98
C TRP A 189 -12.02 -8.27 7.35
N PHE A 190 -11.27 -9.06 8.13
CA PHE A 190 -11.70 -10.41 8.56
C PHE A 190 -12.62 -10.43 9.80
N SER A 191 -12.75 -9.34 10.56
CA SER A 191 -13.52 -9.36 11.83
C SER A 191 -14.28 -8.09 12.21
N THR A 192 -14.20 -7.02 11.42
CA THR A 192 -14.90 -5.72 11.59
C THR A 192 -14.54 -4.90 12.85
N THR A 193 -13.46 -5.26 13.55
CA THR A 193 -12.89 -4.50 14.66
C THR A 193 -11.44 -4.91 14.94
N ILE A 194 -10.63 -4.00 15.47
CA ILE A 194 -9.30 -4.29 16.04
C ILE A 194 -9.35 -4.62 17.55
N ASN A 195 -10.54 -4.85 18.11
CA ASN A 195 -10.75 -5.04 19.54
C ASN A 195 -10.18 -3.86 20.38
N ALA A 196 -10.55 -2.65 19.99
CA ALA A 196 -10.31 -1.42 20.76
C ALA A 196 -11.04 -1.44 22.12
N ASP A 197 -10.56 -0.67 23.10
CA ASP A 197 -11.29 -0.50 24.37
C ASP A 197 -12.70 0.07 24.17
N GLY A 198 -13.66 -0.47 24.91
CA GLY A 198 -15.08 -0.18 24.75
C GLY A 198 -15.74 -0.72 23.46
N SER A 199 -15.01 -1.43 22.59
CA SER A 199 -15.61 -2.16 21.46
C SER A 199 -16.44 -3.36 21.92
N ALA A 200 -17.29 -3.89 21.04
CA ALA A 200 -18.13 -5.06 21.34
C ALA A 200 -17.33 -6.38 21.48
N ALA A 201 -16.07 -6.43 21.07
CA ALA A 201 -15.15 -7.54 21.34
C ALA A 201 -14.52 -7.47 22.75
N GLY A 202 -14.52 -6.28 23.38
CA GLY A 202 -14.26 -6.10 24.81
C GLY A 202 -12.91 -5.51 25.21
N GLY A 203 -12.01 -5.18 24.28
CA GLY A 203 -10.73 -4.47 24.49
C GLY A 203 -9.63 -5.24 25.24
N ASN A 204 -10.01 -6.28 25.97
CA ASN A 204 -9.18 -6.96 26.95
C ASN A 204 -8.04 -7.78 26.32
N VAL A 205 -6.84 -7.72 26.91
CA VAL A 205 -5.65 -8.50 26.51
C VAL A 205 -5.90 -10.02 26.48
N SER A 206 -6.77 -10.54 27.35
CA SER A 206 -7.20 -11.95 27.34
C SER A 206 -8.03 -12.36 26.11
N MET A 207 -8.51 -11.40 25.31
CA MET A 207 -9.16 -11.61 24.02
C MET A 207 -8.25 -11.31 22.81
N GLY A 208 -7.00 -10.88 23.06
CA GLY A 208 -6.04 -10.40 22.04
C GLY A 208 -5.72 -8.90 22.14
N GLY A 209 -6.30 -8.16 23.10
CA GLY A 209 -6.04 -6.73 23.26
C GLY A 209 -6.41 -5.92 22.02
N THR A 210 -5.87 -4.71 21.88
CA THR A 210 -6.08 -3.88 20.67
C THR A 210 -4.92 -4.06 19.69
N VAL A 211 -5.23 -4.38 18.43
CA VAL A 211 -4.24 -4.57 17.35
C VAL A 211 -3.93 -3.23 16.69
N LEU A 212 -2.67 -2.78 16.73
CA LEU A 212 -2.24 -1.44 16.25
C LEU A 212 -1.02 -1.46 15.32
N ASP A 213 -0.36 -2.60 15.14
CA ASP A 213 0.80 -2.77 14.25
C ASP A 213 0.87 -4.18 13.66
N ASN A 214 1.83 -4.38 12.75
CA ASN A 214 2.11 -5.66 12.06
C ASN A 214 2.89 -6.67 12.92
N ASN A 215 2.89 -6.53 14.24
CA ASN A 215 3.61 -7.46 15.10
C ASN A 215 2.71 -8.65 15.47
N ARG A 216 3.20 -9.85 15.17
CA ARG A 216 2.48 -11.14 15.28
C ARG A 216 3.03 -12.03 16.41
N ASP A 217 3.92 -11.51 17.27
CA ASP A 217 4.49 -12.22 18.42
C ASP A 217 3.39 -12.76 19.37
N PRO A 218 3.55 -13.96 19.97
CA PRO A 218 2.55 -14.60 20.83
C PRO A 218 2.52 -14.02 22.27
N LYS A 219 2.63 -12.69 22.40
CA LYS A 219 2.70 -11.92 23.66
C LYS A 219 2.13 -10.51 23.43
N CYS A 220 1.84 -9.77 24.50
CA CYS A 220 1.57 -8.34 24.41
C CYS A 220 2.86 -7.51 24.28
N ILE A 221 2.76 -6.31 23.71
CA ILE A 221 3.86 -5.34 23.59
C ILE A 221 3.52 -4.11 24.42
N GLU A 222 4.50 -3.60 25.18
CA GLU A 222 4.30 -2.44 26.05
C GLU A 222 4.50 -1.12 25.28
N GLY A 223 3.55 -0.20 25.43
CA GLY A 223 3.60 1.16 24.90
C GLY A 223 4.59 2.07 25.65
N LYS A 224 4.81 3.29 25.14
CA LYS A 224 5.62 4.32 25.84
C LYS A 224 4.96 4.83 27.13
N ASN A 225 3.68 4.55 27.33
CA ASN A 225 2.92 4.88 28.54
C ASN A 225 2.68 3.67 29.48
N GLY A 226 3.11 2.47 29.10
CA GLY A 226 2.86 1.22 29.83
C GLY A 226 1.60 0.44 29.42
N ASP A 227 0.78 0.95 28.49
CA ASP A 227 -0.41 0.22 27.99
C ASP A 227 0.01 -0.92 27.02
N GLU A 228 -0.63 -2.09 27.12
CA GLU A 228 -0.36 -3.26 26.27
C GLU A 228 -1.12 -3.18 24.92
N TYR A 229 -0.41 -3.41 23.81
CA TYR A 229 -0.97 -3.48 22.45
C TYR A 229 -0.50 -4.74 21.68
N SER A 230 -1.20 -5.05 20.59
CA SER A 230 -0.90 -6.11 19.61
C SER A 230 -0.72 -7.53 20.18
N CYS A 231 -1.35 -7.84 21.31
CA CYS A 231 -1.29 -9.17 21.93
C CYS A 231 -1.81 -10.28 20.98
N ARG A 232 -1.09 -11.40 20.82
CA ARG A 232 -1.58 -12.59 20.09
C ARG A 232 -1.63 -13.84 21.00
N PRO A 233 -2.48 -14.84 20.70
CA PRO A 233 -3.45 -14.91 19.59
C PRO A 233 -4.71 -14.07 19.82
N LEU A 234 -5.51 -13.90 18.77
CA LEU A 234 -6.81 -13.21 18.80
C LEU A 234 -7.94 -14.23 19.07
N TYR A 235 -9.00 -13.82 19.76
CA TYR A 235 -10.03 -14.75 20.28
C TYR A 235 -11.49 -14.42 19.92
N TRP A 236 -11.79 -13.23 19.39
CA TRP A 236 -13.15 -12.92 18.96
C TRP A 236 -13.50 -13.60 17.63
N LYS A 237 -14.80 -13.72 17.32
CA LYS A 237 -15.30 -14.47 16.15
C LYS A 237 -15.12 -13.67 14.85
N THR A 238 -14.62 -14.32 13.80
CA THR A 238 -14.35 -13.71 12.48
C THR A 238 -15.54 -13.80 11.52
N VAL A 239 -15.56 -12.96 10.48
CA VAL A 239 -16.60 -12.95 9.43
C VAL A 239 -16.71 -14.32 8.72
N PRO A 240 -15.61 -15.00 8.34
CA PRO A 240 -15.68 -16.37 7.81
C PRO A 240 -16.31 -17.40 8.77
N GLU A 241 -16.17 -17.24 10.09
CA GLU A 241 -16.89 -18.10 11.06
C GLU A 241 -18.40 -17.83 11.07
N TYR A 242 -18.84 -16.56 10.97
CA TYR A 242 -20.28 -16.24 10.83
C TYR A 242 -20.86 -16.79 9.52
N MET A 243 -20.12 -16.72 8.41
CA MET A 243 -20.53 -17.31 7.13
C MET A 243 -20.61 -18.84 7.18
N SER A 244 -19.63 -19.48 7.86
CA SER A 244 -19.63 -20.93 8.10
C SER A 244 -20.86 -21.40 8.88
N ASP A 245 -21.31 -20.62 9.87
CA ASP A 245 -22.53 -20.92 10.62
C ASP A 245 -23.79 -20.77 9.76
N ALA A 246 -23.88 -19.71 8.96
CA ALA A 246 -24.99 -19.45 8.03
C ALA A 246 -25.02 -20.37 6.79
N LYS A 247 -24.07 -21.30 6.66
CA LYS A 247 -23.92 -22.23 5.52
C LYS A 247 -23.77 -21.51 4.18
N ILE A 248 -23.06 -20.38 4.22
CA ILE A 248 -22.50 -19.71 3.05
C ILE A 248 -21.21 -20.46 2.68
N ASP A 249 -21.07 -20.85 1.42
CA ASP A 249 -19.86 -21.50 0.92
C ASP A 249 -18.79 -20.43 0.65
N TRP A 250 -17.62 -20.56 1.29
CA TRP A 250 -16.54 -19.58 1.16
C TRP A 250 -15.14 -20.21 1.14
N LYS A 251 -14.18 -19.53 0.52
CA LYS A 251 -12.76 -19.97 0.44
C LYS A 251 -11.85 -18.75 0.35
N LEU A 252 -10.68 -18.84 0.96
CA LEU A 252 -9.56 -17.91 0.78
C LEU A 252 -8.56 -18.52 -0.19
N TYR A 253 -8.21 -17.76 -1.22
CA TYR A 253 -7.22 -18.11 -2.23
C TYR A 253 -5.95 -17.29 -1.96
N GLN A 254 -4.83 -18.00 -1.83
CA GLN A 254 -3.50 -17.48 -1.52
C GLN A 254 -2.45 -18.49 -1.99
N ASP A 255 -1.30 -18.00 -2.41
CA ASP A 255 -0.07 -18.80 -2.55
C ASP A 255 0.69 -18.85 -1.20
N PHE A 256 1.80 -19.60 -1.11
CA PHE A 256 2.60 -19.68 0.12
C PHE A 256 3.26 -18.35 0.50
N ASP A 257 3.75 -17.62 -0.50
CA ASP A 257 4.32 -16.29 -0.39
C ASP A 257 3.21 -15.22 -0.27
N ASN A 258 2.43 -15.23 0.81
CA ASN A 258 1.27 -14.34 0.99
C ASN A 258 1.56 -13.06 1.80
N PHE A 259 2.85 -12.73 2.02
CA PHE A 259 3.37 -11.67 2.92
C PHE A 259 2.90 -11.76 4.41
N GLY A 260 2.10 -12.78 4.74
CA GLY A 260 1.36 -12.91 5.98
C GLY A 260 0.05 -12.12 6.06
N ASP A 261 -0.38 -11.46 4.97
CA ASP A 261 -1.61 -10.62 4.90
C ASP A 261 -2.90 -11.39 5.24
N ASN A 262 -2.86 -12.73 5.22
CA ASN A 262 -3.90 -13.59 5.77
C ASN A 262 -3.78 -13.70 7.30
N THR A 263 -4.13 -12.63 8.01
CA THR A 263 -4.07 -12.55 9.47
C THR A 263 -4.98 -13.55 10.20
N LEU A 264 -5.81 -14.34 9.51
CA LEU A 264 -6.58 -15.45 10.10
C LEU A 264 -5.68 -16.44 10.86
N VAL A 265 -4.40 -16.58 10.51
CA VAL A 265 -3.42 -17.41 11.26
C VAL A 265 -3.22 -16.99 12.72
N GLU A 266 -3.50 -15.72 13.05
CA GLU A 266 -3.35 -15.16 14.40
C GLU A 266 -4.52 -15.51 15.33
N TRP A 267 -5.66 -15.94 14.78
CA TRP A 267 -6.81 -16.34 15.59
C TRP A 267 -6.66 -17.72 16.21
N ARG A 268 -7.03 -17.83 17.48
CA ARG A 268 -6.94 -19.09 18.22
C ARG A 268 -7.82 -20.18 17.61
N GLN A 269 -9.00 -19.82 17.12
CA GLN A 269 -9.91 -20.75 16.43
C GLN A 269 -9.25 -21.35 15.17
N PHE A 270 -8.53 -20.53 14.41
CA PHE A 270 -7.87 -20.93 13.16
C PHE A 270 -6.60 -21.76 13.42
N GLN A 271 -5.80 -21.42 14.43
CA GLN A 271 -4.68 -22.25 14.89
C GLN A 271 -5.14 -23.66 15.31
N LEU A 272 -6.25 -23.73 16.07
CA LEU A 272 -6.85 -25.01 16.48
C LEU A 272 -7.48 -25.75 15.29
N ALA A 273 -8.10 -25.03 14.35
CA ALA A 273 -8.61 -25.60 13.11
C ALA A 273 -7.51 -26.22 12.24
N ALA A 274 -6.35 -25.56 12.12
CA ALA A 274 -5.19 -26.07 11.40
C ALA A 274 -4.66 -27.36 12.04
N LYS A 275 -4.40 -27.33 13.36
CA LYS A 275 -3.96 -28.49 14.15
C LYS A 275 -4.92 -29.69 14.01
N ASN A 276 -6.22 -29.42 14.00
CA ASN A 276 -7.27 -30.44 13.93
C ASN A 276 -7.76 -30.74 12.49
N LYS A 277 -7.16 -30.09 11.47
CA LYS A 277 -7.46 -30.24 10.03
C LYS A 277 -8.96 -30.07 9.68
N THR A 278 -9.64 -29.15 10.35
CA THR A 278 -11.08 -28.91 10.19
C THR A 278 -11.41 -28.11 8.92
N ASP A 279 -12.70 -28.05 8.56
CA ASP A 279 -13.17 -27.31 7.38
C ASP A 279 -12.78 -25.83 7.38
N LEU A 280 -12.80 -25.19 8.57
CA LEU A 280 -12.38 -23.79 8.76
C LEU A 280 -10.94 -23.53 8.27
N ALA A 281 -10.02 -24.46 8.54
CA ALA A 281 -8.64 -24.37 8.06
C ALA A 281 -8.51 -24.75 6.57
N LYS A 282 -9.31 -25.71 6.08
CA LYS A 282 -9.34 -26.05 4.64
C LYS A 282 -9.86 -24.90 3.77
N ARG A 283 -10.65 -23.99 4.33
CA ARG A 283 -11.21 -22.82 3.65
C ARG A 283 -10.37 -21.55 3.83
N GLY A 284 -9.89 -21.28 5.04
CA GLY A 284 -9.17 -20.04 5.36
C GLY A 284 -7.64 -20.12 5.32
N LEU A 285 -7.06 -21.32 5.47
CA LEU A 285 -5.62 -21.53 5.66
C LEU A 285 -5.00 -22.48 4.62
N SER A 286 -5.72 -22.81 3.55
CA SER A 286 -5.20 -23.59 2.44
C SER A 286 -4.38 -22.71 1.50
N PHE A 287 -3.17 -23.15 1.15
CA PHE A 287 -2.35 -22.54 0.09
C PHE A 287 -2.73 -23.16 -1.26
N SER A 288 -3.93 -22.83 -1.76
CA SER A 288 -4.46 -23.36 -3.04
C SER A 288 -3.97 -22.58 -4.27
N GLY A 289 -3.29 -21.46 -4.04
CA GLY A 289 -2.75 -20.56 -5.04
C GLY A 289 -3.78 -19.70 -5.77
N ILE A 290 -3.35 -18.55 -6.28
CA ILE A 290 -4.14 -17.71 -7.19
C ILE A 290 -4.58 -18.51 -8.43
N LYS A 291 -3.75 -19.45 -8.89
CA LYS A 291 -4.10 -20.35 -10.00
C LYS A 291 -5.42 -21.09 -9.78
N SER A 292 -5.71 -21.57 -8.55
CA SER A 292 -7.01 -22.20 -8.25
C SER A 292 -8.16 -21.22 -8.39
N PHE A 293 -7.98 -19.94 -8.05
CA PHE A 293 -9.02 -18.92 -8.25
C PHE A 293 -9.28 -18.71 -9.75
N LEU A 294 -8.23 -18.57 -10.55
CA LEU A 294 -8.36 -18.35 -12.00
C LEU A 294 -9.07 -19.53 -12.69
N GLU A 295 -8.78 -20.76 -12.26
CA GLU A 295 -9.46 -21.97 -12.75
C GLU A 295 -10.93 -22.05 -12.29
N ASP A 296 -11.23 -21.74 -11.03
CA ASP A 296 -12.60 -21.74 -10.49
C ASP A 296 -13.47 -20.63 -11.13
N ALA A 297 -12.93 -19.41 -11.29
CA ALA A 297 -13.59 -18.29 -11.96
C ALA A 297 -13.91 -18.60 -13.43
N LYS A 298 -12.90 -19.07 -14.19
CA LYS A 298 -13.05 -19.51 -15.58
C LYS A 298 -14.12 -20.60 -15.70
N ASN A 299 -14.16 -21.55 -14.77
CA ASN A 299 -15.10 -22.66 -14.82
C ASN A 299 -16.53 -22.32 -14.38
N GLY A 300 -16.73 -21.21 -13.64
CA GLY A 300 -17.99 -20.92 -12.96
C GLY A 300 -18.21 -21.81 -11.73
N THR A 301 -17.12 -22.20 -11.05
CA THR A 301 -17.11 -23.09 -9.87
C THR A 301 -16.56 -22.40 -8.62
N LEU A 302 -16.52 -21.05 -8.62
CA LEU A 302 -16.23 -20.27 -7.41
C LEU A 302 -17.24 -20.62 -6.28
N PRO A 303 -16.82 -20.51 -5.01
CA PRO A 303 -17.75 -20.51 -3.87
C PRO A 303 -18.67 -19.28 -3.93
N GLU A 304 -19.63 -19.18 -3.00
CA GLU A 304 -20.48 -17.99 -2.89
C GLU A 304 -19.66 -16.75 -2.48
N VAL A 305 -18.63 -16.92 -1.64
CA VAL A 305 -17.70 -15.85 -1.24
C VAL A 305 -16.24 -16.29 -1.37
N SER A 306 -15.48 -15.62 -2.23
CA SER A 306 -14.03 -15.82 -2.41
C SER A 306 -13.25 -14.65 -1.80
N TYR A 307 -12.34 -14.92 -0.88
CA TYR A 307 -11.28 -13.97 -0.52
C TYR A 307 -10.04 -14.22 -1.38
N ILE A 308 -9.37 -13.16 -1.81
CA ILE A 308 -8.06 -13.24 -2.47
C ILE A 308 -7.03 -12.47 -1.63
N VAL A 309 -5.95 -13.16 -1.27
CA VAL A 309 -4.71 -12.57 -0.79
C VAL A 309 -3.64 -12.86 -1.84
N GLY A 310 -3.04 -11.80 -2.40
CA GLY A 310 -2.07 -11.90 -3.49
C GLY A 310 -0.69 -12.40 -3.01
N PRO A 311 0.20 -12.83 -3.92
CA PRO A 311 1.60 -13.05 -3.59
C PRO A 311 2.30 -11.75 -3.17
N GLN A 312 3.27 -11.81 -2.26
CA GLN A 312 3.99 -10.65 -1.71
C GLN A 312 4.52 -9.72 -2.81
N TYR A 313 5.23 -10.28 -3.79
CA TYR A 313 5.80 -9.54 -4.92
C TYR A 313 4.78 -8.92 -5.88
N LEU A 314 3.50 -9.34 -5.79
CA LEU A 314 2.39 -8.83 -6.59
C LEU A 314 1.40 -8.00 -5.74
N SER A 315 1.66 -7.81 -4.43
CA SER A 315 0.73 -7.16 -3.50
C SER A 315 0.63 -5.65 -3.71
N GLU A 316 1.65 -5.03 -4.32
CA GLU A 316 1.88 -3.59 -4.43
C GLU A 316 2.44 -2.91 -3.14
N HIS A 317 2.67 -3.59 -2.01
CA HIS A 317 3.41 -2.98 -0.88
C HIS A 317 4.76 -2.45 -1.39
N ALA A 318 5.12 -1.19 -1.14
CA ALA A 318 6.38 -0.63 -1.66
C ALA A 318 7.59 -1.43 -1.14
N PRO A 319 8.56 -1.86 -1.99
CA PRO A 319 8.81 -1.46 -3.38
C PRO A 319 8.20 -2.39 -4.45
N TYR A 320 7.27 -3.29 -4.12
CA TYR A 320 6.58 -4.15 -5.09
C TYR A 320 5.71 -3.32 -6.03
N THR A 321 5.79 -3.63 -7.33
CA THR A 321 5.51 -2.61 -8.34
C THR A 321 4.04 -2.51 -8.71
N PRO A 322 3.52 -1.29 -9.00
CA PRO A 322 2.20 -1.12 -9.60
C PRO A 322 2.02 -1.94 -10.88
N ASN A 323 3.05 -2.12 -11.70
CA ASN A 323 2.98 -2.95 -12.91
C ASN A 323 2.79 -4.44 -12.59
N ASP A 324 3.47 -4.97 -11.57
CA ASP A 324 3.36 -6.39 -11.21
C ASP A 324 1.99 -6.69 -10.58
N GLY A 325 1.49 -5.80 -9.71
CA GLY A 325 0.13 -5.87 -9.17
C GLY A 325 -0.96 -5.63 -10.22
N ALA A 326 -0.74 -4.71 -11.17
CA ALA A 326 -1.63 -4.52 -12.33
C ALA A 326 -1.81 -5.80 -13.14
N TRP A 327 -0.76 -6.63 -13.28
CA TRP A 327 -0.89 -7.94 -13.92
C TRP A 327 -1.80 -8.87 -13.12
N LEU A 328 -1.62 -8.96 -11.80
CA LEU A 328 -2.49 -9.77 -10.93
C LEU A 328 -3.95 -9.30 -10.98
N GLN A 329 -4.19 -7.99 -10.88
CA GLN A 329 -5.53 -7.39 -11.02
C GLN A 329 -6.15 -7.69 -12.38
N ARG A 330 -5.37 -7.59 -13.46
CA ARG A 330 -5.80 -7.89 -14.83
C ARG A 330 -6.17 -9.36 -14.99
N GLU A 331 -5.38 -10.30 -14.47
CA GLU A 331 -5.68 -11.74 -14.59
C GLU A 331 -6.89 -12.15 -13.72
N VAL A 332 -6.99 -11.66 -12.49
CA VAL A 332 -8.18 -11.84 -11.62
C VAL A 332 -9.44 -11.29 -12.31
N ALA A 333 -9.38 -10.06 -12.84
CA ALA A 333 -10.49 -9.46 -13.56
C ALA A 333 -10.83 -10.22 -14.85
N ASN A 334 -9.82 -10.62 -15.65
CA ASN A 334 -10.03 -11.37 -16.89
C ASN A 334 -10.67 -12.74 -16.63
N ALA A 335 -10.24 -13.47 -15.60
CA ALA A 335 -10.80 -14.77 -15.25
C ALA A 335 -12.27 -14.65 -14.78
N VAL A 336 -12.62 -13.57 -14.07
CA VAL A 336 -14.02 -13.27 -13.70
C VAL A 336 -14.85 -12.85 -14.91
N MET A 337 -14.37 -11.92 -15.74
CA MET A 337 -15.12 -11.36 -16.87
C MET A 337 -15.33 -12.35 -18.03
N ASN A 338 -14.40 -13.29 -18.22
CA ASN A 338 -14.51 -14.35 -19.24
C ASN A 338 -14.97 -15.69 -18.65
N GLY A 339 -15.26 -15.75 -17.33
CA GLY A 339 -15.73 -16.92 -16.63
C GLY A 339 -17.20 -17.22 -16.87
N LYS A 340 -17.59 -18.51 -16.81
CA LYS A 340 -18.97 -18.94 -17.12
C LYS A 340 -20.05 -18.30 -16.23
N ALA A 341 -19.68 -17.80 -15.06
CA ALA A 341 -20.59 -17.19 -14.08
C ALA A 341 -20.58 -15.65 -14.09
N TRP A 342 -19.88 -15.00 -15.04
CA TRP A 342 -19.71 -13.52 -15.11
C TRP A 342 -21.02 -12.74 -14.89
N ASN A 343 -22.14 -13.24 -15.43
CA ASN A 343 -23.48 -12.65 -15.30
C ASN A 343 -24.04 -12.56 -13.86
N SER A 344 -23.34 -13.17 -12.90
CA SER A 344 -23.75 -13.29 -11.49
C SER A 344 -22.61 -13.01 -10.50
N THR A 345 -21.47 -12.49 -10.98
CA THR A 345 -20.30 -12.21 -10.14
C THR A 345 -20.17 -10.72 -9.79
N VAL A 346 -19.78 -10.45 -8.55
CA VAL A 346 -19.31 -9.15 -8.08
C VAL A 346 -17.89 -9.30 -7.56
N LEU A 347 -16.91 -8.74 -8.28
CA LEU A 347 -15.52 -8.64 -7.83
C LEU A 347 -15.30 -7.24 -7.24
N MET A 348 -14.95 -7.16 -5.96
CA MET A 348 -14.52 -5.94 -5.30
C MET A 348 -13.00 -5.95 -5.20
N VAL A 349 -12.34 -4.94 -5.77
CA VAL A 349 -10.91 -4.70 -5.54
C VAL A 349 -10.78 -3.54 -4.56
N SER A 350 -10.00 -3.77 -3.51
CA SER A 350 -9.72 -2.82 -2.43
C SER A 350 -8.22 -2.81 -2.13
N TYR A 351 -7.79 -1.82 -1.37
CA TYR A 351 -6.52 -1.85 -0.65
C TYR A 351 -6.80 -1.90 0.86
N ASP A 352 -5.77 -2.20 1.64
CA ASP A 352 -5.81 -2.30 3.11
C ASP A 352 -5.58 -0.93 3.80
N GLU A 353 -4.53 -0.20 3.42
CA GLU A 353 -4.19 1.13 3.96
C GLU A 353 -3.39 1.97 2.95
N THR A 354 -3.02 3.19 3.32
CA THR A 354 -2.35 4.17 2.46
C THR A 354 -0.94 3.82 1.94
N GLY A 355 -0.14 3.06 2.66
CA GLY A 355 1.30 2.86 2.43
C GLY A 355 2.16 4.02 2.91
N GLY A 356 1.61 4.92 3.74
CA GLY A 356 2.20 6.23 3.97
C GLY A 356 2.20 7.12 2.72
N TRP A 357 1.41 6.81 1.68
CA TRP A 357 1.06 7.75 0.61
C TRP A 357 -0.04 8.70 1.10
N ALA A 358 -0.03 9.95 0.64
CA ALA A 358 -0.97 10.96 1.13
C ALA A 358 -2.33 10.91 0.42
N ASP A 359 -3.39 11.17 1.18
CA ASP A 359 -4.71 11.56 0.67
C ASP A 359 -5.19 12.85 1.35
N HIS A 360 -5.93 13.69 0.61
CA HIS A 360 -6.48 14.96 1.13
C HIS A 360 -7.77 14.79 1.95
N VAL A 361 -8.36 13.58 1.98
CA VAL A 361 -9.62 13.29 2.66
C VAL A 361 -9.43 12.21 3.72
N MET A 362 -9.58 12.62 4.98
CA MET A 362 -9.83 11.72 6.11
C MET A 362 -11.33 11.40 6.18
N ALA A 363 -11.71 10.22 6.67
CA ALA A 363 -13.11 9.92 6.95
C ALA A 363 -13.68 10.86 8.04
N PRO A 364 -15.00 11.12 8.08
CA PRO A 364 -15.60 11.75 9.25
C PRO A 364 -15.57 10.76 10.41
N HIS A 365 -14.80 11.04 11.46
CA HIS A 365 -14.70 10.19 12.64
C HIS A 365 -15.95 10.25 13.54
N ALA A 366 -16.19 9.16 14.29
CA ALA A 366 -17.10 9.18 15.42
C ALA A 366 -16.76 10.30 16.41
N LYS A 367 -17.75 10.82 17.14
CA LYS A 367 -17.52 11.82 18.18
C LYS A 367 -16.43 11.36 19.18
N ARG A 368 -15.46 12.24 19.48
CA ARG A 368 -14.36 11.98 20.42
C ARG A 368 -14.85 11.38 21.75
N GLY A 369 -14.32 10.21 22.11
CA GLY A 369 -14.74 9.43 23.27
C GLY A 369 -15.89 8.44 23.02
N THR A 370 -16.25 8.16 21.77
CA THR A 370 -17.15 7.05 21.42
C THR A 370 -16.44 5.70 21.67
N PRO A 371 -17.03 4.77 22.45
CA PRO A 371 -16.42 3.46 22.74
C PRO A 371 -16.06 2.67 21.48
N GLY A 372 -14.90 2.03 21.48
CA GLY A 372 -14.36 1.27 20.33
C GLY A 372 -13.83 2.13 19.18
N GLU A 373 -14.15 3.42 19.12
CA GLU A 373 -13.77 4.32 18.02
C GLU A 373 -12.59 5.24 18.38
N TRP A 374 -12.35 5.47 19.68
CA TRP A 374 -11.26 6.28 20.20
C TRP A 374 -10.53 5.54 21.32
N ILE A 375 -9.21 5.47 21.25
CA ILE A 375 -8.35 4.88 22.27
C ILE A 375 -7.40 5.93 22.85
N LYS A 376 -6.77 5.63 23.99
CA LYS A 376 -5.53 6.30 24.37
C LYS A 376 -4.44 5.78 23.45
N ASP A 377 -3.62 6.67 22.89
CA ASP A 377 -2.46 6.29 22.10
C ASP A 377 -1.37 5.69 23.03
N PRO A 378 -1.03 4.39 22.90
CA PRO A 378 -0.03 3.76 23.77
C PRO A 378 1.39 4.25 23.45
N PHE A 379 1.60 4.95 22.33
CA PHE A 379 2.90 5.45 21.89
C PHE A 379 3.18 6.89 22.33
N THR A 380 2.23 7.58 23.00
CA THR A 380 2.45 8.90 23.62
C THR A 380 2.41 8.79 25.15
N ALA A 381 3.37 9.42 25.83
CA ALA A 381 3.52 9.30 27.29
C ALA A 381 2.38 9.96 28.10
N ASP A 382 1.53 10.77 27.44
CA ASP A 382 0.31 11.36 27.99
C ASP A 382 -0.95 10.51 27.71
N GLY A 383 -0.85 9.41 26.95
CA GLY A 383 -1.99 8.55 26.59
C GLY A 383 -3.08 9.30 25.83
N LYS A 384 -2.68 10.15 24.88
CA LYS A 384 -3.57 11.10 24.20
C LYS A 384 -4.69 10.36 23.46
N LEU A 385 -5.92 10.87 23.52
CA LEU A 385 -7.02 10.27 22.77
C LEU A 385 -6.82 10.44 21.25
N ALA A 386 -6.74 9.31 20.54
CA ALA A 386 -6.62 9.20 19.10
C ALA A 386 -7.80 8.38 18.53
N PRO A 387 -8.28 8.69 17.31
CA PRO A 387 -9.29 7.87 16.64
C PRO A 387 -8.66 6.55 16.20
N THR A 388 -9.44 5.48 16.14
CA THR A 388 -8.98 4.23 15.50
C THR A 388 -9.13 4.31 13.99
N GLY A 389 -10.24 4.86 13.52
CA GLY A 389 -10.58 5.10 12.11
C GLY A 389 -12.07 5.49 11.95
N PRO A 390 -12.66 5.29 10.76
CA PRO A 390 -12.01 4.92 9.51
C PRO A 390 -10.99 5.99 9.11
N GLY A 391 -9.96 5.61 8.35
CA GLY A 391 -8.83 6.50 8.11
C GLY A 391 -8.89 7.28 6.79
N PHE A 392 -7.75 7.38 6.12
CA PHE A 392 -7.62 7.99 4.80
C PHE A 392 -8.28 7.15 3.70
N ARG A 393 -8.51 7.76 2.53
CA ARG A 393 -9.13 7.06 1.39
C ARG A 393 -8.16 6.14 0.67
N LEU A 394 -8.70 5.04 0.18
CA LEU A 394 -7.99 4.03 -0.61
C LEU A 394 -8.67 3.82 -1.97
N PRO A 395 -7.96 3.34 -3.00
CA PRO A 395 -8.57 2.87 -4.24
C PRO A 395 -9.57 1.74 -3.94
N PHE A 396 -10.80 1.90 -4.43
CA PHE A 396 -11.82 0.85 -4.37
C PHE A 396 -12.67 0.87 -5.62
N TYR A 397 -12.87 -0.29 -6.25
CA TYR A 397 -13.76 -0.40 -7.40
C TYR A 397 -14.39 -1.78 -7.53
N ILE A 398 -15.62 -1.80 -8.07
CA ILE A 398 -16.46 -3.00 -8.17
C ILE A 398 -16.61 -3.40 -9.63
N ILE A 399 -16.00 -4.53 -10.01
CA ILE A 399 -16.07 -5.17 -11.33
C ILE A 399 -17.27 -6.14 -11.37
N SER A 400 -18.32 -5.78 -12.11
CA SER A 400 -19.55 -6.58 -12.24
C SER A 400 -20.37 -6.13 -13.47
N PRO A 401 -21.23 -6.98 -14.06
CA PRO A 401 -22.18 -6.54 -15.08
C PRO A 401 -23.12 -5.43 -14.60
N PHE A 402 -23.38 -5.35 -13.29
CA PHE A 402 -24.22 -4.32 -12.66
C PHE A 402 -23.50 -2.98 -12.44
N THR A 403 -22.19 -2.88 -12.72
CA THR A 403 -21.36 -1.68 -12.52
C THR A 403 -20.66 -1.21 -13.80
N ARG A 404 -20.84 -1.89 -14.92
CA ARG A 404 -20.37 -1.49 -16.26
C ARG A 404 -20.87 -0.11 -16.69
N LYS A 405 -20.20 0.45 -17.71
CA LYS A 405 -20.36 1.82 -18.26
C LYS A 405 -19.85 2.93 -17.33
N GLY A 406 -19.05 2.56 -16.33
CA GLY A 406 -18.40 3.50 -15.43
C GLY A 406 -19.32 4.13 -14.38
N GLY A 407 -18.71 4.89 -13.48
CA GLY A 407 -19.40 5.75 -12.52
C GLY A 407 -18.49 6.16 -11.38
N VAL A 408 -19.06 6.89 -10.42
CA VAL A 408 -18.46 7.12 -9.09
C VAL A 408 -19.50 6.81 -8.01
N PHE A 409 -19.09 6.05 -6.99
CA PHE A 409 -19.88 5.79 -5.79
C PHE A 409 -19.42 6.70 -4.66
N THR A 410 -20.36 7.37 -4.01
CA THR A 410 -20.06 8.53 -3.15
C THR A 410 -20.47 8.39 -1.68
N GLU A 411 -21.04 7.25 -1.27
CA GLU A 411 -21.39 7.03 0.14
C GLU A 411 -20.14 6.66 0.96
N PRO A 412 -20.01 7.12 2.22
CA PRO A 412 -18.91 6.74 3.09
C PRO A 412 -18.84 5.23 3.33
N THR A 413 -17.68 4.63 3.08
CA THR A 413 -17.44 3.18 3.14
C THR A 413 -16.04 2.85 3.66
N SER A 414 -15.86 1.67 4.23
CA SER A 414 -14.54 1.14 4.60
C SER A 414 -14.54 -0.39 4.50
N HIS A 415 -13.55 -1.08 5.06
CA HIS A 415 -13.49 -2.55 5.02
C HIS A 415 -14.75 -3.21 5.59
N GLU A 416 -15.32 -2.64 6.66
CA GLU A 416 -16.56 -3.08 7.29
C GLU A 416 -17.75 -3.03 6.31
N SER A 417 -17.74 -2.13 5.33
CA SER A 417 -18.77 -2.04 4.29
C SER A 417 -18.81 -3.26 3.38
N GLN A 418 -17.68 -3.96 3.16
CA GLN A 418 -17.69 -5.24 2.45
C GLN A 418 -18.46 -6.31 3.25
N THR A 419 -18.31 -6.31 4.58
CA THR A 419 -19.08 -7.20 5.46
C THR A 419 -20.57 -6.81 5.53
N LEU A 420 -20.89 -5.52 5.56
CA LEU A 420 -22.27 -5.03 5.49
C LEU A 420 -22.96 -5.43 4.15
N PHE A 421 -22.20 -5.47 3.05
CA PHE A 421 -22.69 -5.99 1.77
C PHE A 421 -22.99 -7.49 1.83
N LEU A 422 -22.08 -8.28 2.42
CA LEU A 422 -22.28 -9.72 2.62
C LEU A 422 -23.51 -10.02 3.50
N GLU A 423 -23.75 -9.26 4.57
CA GLU A 423 -24.93 -9.43 5.43
C GLU A 423 -26.24 -9.22 4.64
N GLU A 424 -26.34 -8.16 3.83
CA GLU A 424 -27.54 -7.86 3.02
C GLU A 424 -27.72 -8.85 1.84
N TRP A 425 -26.64 -9.21 1.13
CA TRP A 425 -26.69 -10.24 0.09
C TRP A 425 -27.14 -11.60 0.65
N ALA A 426 -26.58 -12.02 1.78
CA ALA A 426 -26.87 -13.30 2.39
C ALA A 426 -28.31 -13.36 2.92
N LYS A 427 -28.79 -12.27 3.53
CA LYS A 427 -30.19 -12.04 3.92
C LYS A 427 -31.13 -12.13 2.71
N ALA A 428 -30.80 -11.51 1.58
CA ALA A 428 -31.59 -11.60 0.35
C ALA A 428 -31.62 -13.03 -0.24
N ASN A 429 -30.54 -13.80 -0.09
CA ASN A 429 -30.42 -15.19 -0.52
C ASN A 429 -30.84 -16.24 0.55
N GLY A 430 -31.45 -15.81 1.66
CA GLY A 430 -32.02 -16.72 2.67
C GLY A 430 -31.02 -17.35 3.65
N LYS A 431 -29.78 -16.84 3.71
CA LYS A 431 -28.69 -17.25 4.62
C LYS A 431 -28.26 -16.10 5.57
N PRO A 432 -29.17 -15.37 6.23
CA PRO A 432 -28.80 -14.19 7.01
C PRO A 432 -27.82 -14.51 8.14
N PHE A 433 -26.78 -13.69 8.26
CA PHE A 433 -25.88 -13.65 9.41
C PHE A 433 -25.73 -12.21 9.91
N HIS A 434 -25.10 -12.04 11.08
CA HIS A 434 -24.85 -10.73 11.66
C HIS A 434 -23.57 -10.74 12.50
N VAL A 435 -22.64 -9.84 12.20
CA VAL A 435 -21.35 -9.72 12.87
C VAL A 435 -21.48 -8.77 14.06
N SER A 436 -21.70 -9.35 15.24
CA SER A 436 -22.04 -8.61 16.47
C SER A 436 -20.88 -7.86 17.12
N VAL A 437 -19.65 -8.05 16.63
CA VAL A 437 -18.43 -7.40 17.13
C VAL A 437 -18.09 -6.09 16.40
N MET A 438 -18.75 -5.81 15.27
CA MET A 438 -18.61 -4.54 14.55
C MET A 438 -18.99 -3.38 15.47
N ASN A 439 -18.16 -2.35 15.55
CA ASN A 439 -18.46 -1.16 16.33
C ASN A 439 -19.81 -0.56 15.93
N LYS A 440 -20.60 -0.14 16.92
CA LYS A 440 -21.95 0.37 16.70
C LYS A 440 -21.97 1.57 15.74
N TRP A 441 -21.05 2.51 15.90
CA TRP A 441 -21.02 3.73 15.08
C TRP A 441 -20.66 3.41 13.62
N ARG A 442 -19.66 2.55 13.34
CA ARG A 442 -19.38 2.03 11.98
C ARG A 442 -20.64 1.46 11.33
N ARG A 443 -21.34 0.58 12.04
CA ARG A 443 -22.56 -0.08 11.55
C ARG A 443 -23.72 0.91 11.29
N GLU A 444 -23.85 1.93 12.12
CA GLU A 444 -24.88 2.97 11.93
C GLU A 444 -24.52 3.94 10.79
N GLN A 445 -23.24 4.28 10.57
CA GLN A 445 -22.83 5.38 9.69
C GLN A 445 -22.20 4.98 8.34
N LEU A 446 -21.63 3.79 8.19
CA LEU A 446 -21.08 3.34 6.90
C LEU A 446 -22.15 2.81 5.96
N SER A 447 -21.93 2.94 4.66
CA SER A 447 -22.76 2.28 3.64
C SER A 447 -22.51 0.77 3.59
N ASN A 448 -23.49 0.04 3.05
CA ASN A 448 -23.47 -1.40 2.83
C ASN A 448 -23.14 -1.79 1.38
N LEU A 449 -22.66 -0.85 0.54
CA LEU A 449 -22.35 -1.01 -0.89
C LEU A 449 -23.53 -1.43 -1.81
N VAL A 450 -24.64 -1.92 -1.26
CA VAL A 450 -26.04 -1.65 -1.66
C VAL A 450 -26.23 -0.90 -2.99
N ASN A 451 -26.31 0.42 -2.83
CA ASN A 451 -26.62 1.41 -3.85
C ASN A 451 -25.50 1.60 -4.90
N ALA A 452 -24.36 0.91 -4.76
CA ALA A 452 -23.32 0.89 -5.79
C ALA A 452 -23.79 0.09 -7.01
N LEU A 453 -24.66 -0.91 -6.84
CA LEU A 453 -25.11 -1.79 -7.93
C LEU A 453 -26.35 -1.24 -8.66
N ASP A 454 -26.43 -1.51 -9.96
CA ASP A 454 -27.57 -1.19 -10.83
C ASP A 454 -28.06 -2.49 -11.49
N PHE A 455 -29.08 -3.10 -10.89
CA PHE A 455 -29.70 -4.32 -11.40
C PHE A 455 -30.70 -4.03 -12.53
N ASN A 456 -31.09 -2.76 -12.72
CA ASN A 456 -31.91 -2.32 -13.86
C ASN A 456 -31.08 -2.21 -15.16
N SER A 457 -29.77 -1.96 -15.08
CA SER A 457 -28.82 -1.91 -16.22
C SER A 457 -27.71 -2.96 -16.09
N THR A 458 -28.06 -4.23 -16.24
CA THR A 458 -27.06 -5.30 -16.49
C THR A 458 -26.41 -5.10 -17.87
N ASP A 459 -25.08 -5.04 -17.94
CA ASP A 459 -24.31 -5.01 -19.20
C ASP A 459 -23.21 -6.07 -19.17
N MET A 460 -23.29 -7.03 -20.09
CA MET A 460 -22.40 -8.19 -20.14
C MET A 460 -21.09 -7.93 -20.89
N SER A 461 -20.88 -6.75 -21.45
CA SER A 461 -19.70 -6.45 -22.28
C SER A 461 -18.40 -6.52 -21.47
N VAL A 462 -17.48 -7.38 -21.92
CA VAL A 462 -16.10 -7.43 -21.42
C VAL A 462 -15.32 -6.27 -22.04
N PRO A 463 -14.85 -5.27 -21.26
CA PRO A 463 -14.02 -4.19 -21.77
C PRO A 463 -12.62 -4.69 -22.10
N LYS A 464 -11.95 -4.08 -23.10
CA LYS A 464 -10.52 -4.28 -23.28
C LYS A 464 -9.76 -3.53 -22.18
N ILE A 465 -9.20 -4.27 -21.23
CA ILE A 465 -8.21 -3.77 -20.29
C ILE A 465 -6.85 -3.65 -21.03
N PRO A 466 -5.99 -2.66 -20.71
CA PRO A 466 -4.64 -2.57 -21.26
C PRO A 466 -3.81 -3.83 -21.03
N GLU A 467 -2.83 -4.05 -21.90
CA GLU A 467 -1.81 -5.07 -21.69
C GLU A 467 -0.75 -4.54 -20.74
N VAL A 468 -0.25 -5.42 -19.87
CA VAL A 468 0.91 -5.21 -18.98
C VAL A 468 1.79 -6.46 -19.08
N ALA A 469 3.09 -6.31 -18.86
CA ALA A 469 4.03 -7.43 -18.94
C ALA A 469 3.72 -8.49 -17.87
N GLU A 470 4.06 -9.74 -18.16
CA GLU A 470 4.06 -10.80 -17.14
C GLU A 470 5.22 -10.55 -16.15
N PRO A 471 4.96 -10.53 -14.82
CA PRO A 471 5.97 -10.30 -13.80
C PRO A 471 7.10 -11.30 -13.90
N THR A 472 8.34 -10.82 -13.86
CA THR A 472 9.51 -11.69 -13.94
C THR A 472 9.62 -12.58 -12.71
N LYS A 473 10.06 -13.82 -12.92
CA LYS A 473 10.40 -14.78 -11.87
C LYS A 473 11.91 -15.06 -11.84
N ASP A 474 12.42 -15.52 -10.71
CA ASP A 474 13.76 -16.08 -10.61
C ASP A 474 13.77 -17.51 -11.20
N PRO A 475 14.72 -17.85 -12.09
CA PRO A 475 14.75 -19.15 -12.76
C PRO A 475 15.23 -20.31 -11.86
N ILE A 476 15.60 -20.05 -10.61
CA ILE A 476 16.02 -21.04 -9.62
C ILE A 476 14.94 -21.26 -8.56
N THR A 477 14.33 -20.20 -8.01
CA THR A 477 13.30 -20.32 -6.97
C THR A 477 11.86 -20.35 -7.50
N ASP A 478 11.63 -19.94 -8.75
CA ASP A 478 10.31 -19.64 -9.33
C ASP A 478 9.53 -18.52 -8.59
N GLU A 479 10.15 -17.80 -7.66
CA GLU A 479 9.54 -16.64 -6.99
C GLU A 479 9.57 -15.41 -7.91
N TYR A 480 8.58 -14.53 -7.77
CA TYR A 480 8.54 -13.28 -8.52
C TYR A 480 9.66 -12.32 -8.06
N ASN A 481 10.23 -11.53 -8.98
CA ASN A 481 11.39 -10.67 -8.69
C ASN A 481 11.37 -9.31 -9.41
N GLY A 482 10.20 -8.87 -9.93
CA GLY A 482 10.02 -7.63 -10.69
C GLY A 482 10.56 -6.37 -9.98
N ALA A 483 10.27 -6.21 -8.69
CA ALA A 483 10.78 -5.12 -7.85
C ALA A 483 12.31 -5.09 -7.76
N TRP A 484 12.94 -6.25 -7.53
CA TRP A 484 14.40 -6.34 -7.47
C TRP A 484 15.03 -6.07 -8.83
N ASN A 485 14.44 -6.56 -9.92
CA ASN A 485 14.89 -6.24 -11.28
C ASN A 485 14.79 -4.74 -11.59
N CYS A 486 13.72 -4.07 -11.15
CA CYS A 486 13.57 -2.62 -11.25
C CYS A 486 14.66 -1.87 -10.45
N ILE A 487 14.85 -2.21 -9.17
CA ILE A 487 15.88 -1.60 -8.30
C ILE A 487 17.29 -1.83 -8.85
N LEU A 488 17.62 -3.04 -9.33
CA LEU A 488 18.92 -3.39 -9.88
C LEU A 488 19.18 -2.72 -11.24
N LYS A 489 18.18 -2.64 -12.12
CA LYS A 489 18.25 -1.93 -13.42
C LYS A 489 18.67 -0.47 -13.23
N PHE A 490 18.12 0.19 -12.21
CA PHE A 490 18.42 1.58 -11.88
C PHE A 490 19.46 1.75 -10.76
N LYS A 491 20.08 0.66 -10.27
CA LYS A 491 21.13 0.66 -9.23
C LYS A 491 20.71 1.38 -7.93
N GLY A 492 19.42 1.32 -7.57
CA GLY A 492 18.84 2.04 -6.43
C GLY A 492 18.47 3.51 -6.68
N ASP A 493 18.78 4.07 -7.86
CA ASP A 493 18.38 5.43 -8.27
C ASP A 493 16.91 5.44 -8.75
N VAL A 494 16.00 5.02 -7.85
CA VAL A 494 14.55 4.87 -8.10
C VAL A 494 13.75 6.08 -7.64
N GLN A 495 14.35 6.92 -6.78
CA GLN A 495 13.72 8.08 -6.17
C GLN A 495 13.77 9.31 -7.09
N PRO A 496 12.64 9.97 -7.38
CA PRO A 496 12.64 11.24 -8.09
C PRO A 496 13.13 12.38 -7.18
N LYS A 497 13.68 13.42 -7.79
CA LYS A 497 13.99 14.68 -7.11
C LYS A 497 12.69 15.38 -6.73
N ILE A 498 12.54 15.69 -5.46
CA ILE A 498 11.38 16.42 -4.94
C ILE A 498 11.39 17.84 -5.51
N PRO A 499 10.29 18.33 -6.12
CA PRO A 499 10.26 19.57 -6.91
C PRO A 499 10.23 20.88 -6.09
N TYR A 500 10.94 20.91 -4.96
CA TYR A 500 10.98 22.03 -4.00
C TYR A 500 11.12 23.41 -4.66
N GLY A 501 10.16 24.30 -4.38
CA GLY A 501 10.16 25.69 -4.87
C GLY A 501 9.95 25.87 -6.39
N THR A 502 9.71 24.79 -7.15
CA THR A 502 9.50 24.86 -8.61
C THR A 502 8.05 24.61 -9.06
N GLN A 503 7.23 24.07 -8.15
CA GLN A 503 5.84 23.72 -8.42
C GLN A 503 4.96 24.95 -8.68
N LYS A 504 3.86 24.72 -9.41
CA LYS A 504 2.76 25.67 -9.55
C LYS A 504 1.43 24.95 -9.41
N GLU A 505 0.48 25.57 -8.74
CA GLU A 505 -0.81 24.97 -8.40
C GLU A 505 -1.57 24.47 -9.65
N GLU A 506 -1.58 25.24 -10.74
CA GLU A 506 -2.29 24.89 -11.98
C GLU A 506 -1.68 23.68 -12.71
N LYS A 507 -0.44 23.31 -12.38
CA LYS A 507 0.26 22.14 -12.94
C LYS A 507 0.29 20.94 -12.00
N THR A 508 0.49 21.18 -10.71
CA THR A 508 0.69 20.09 -9.73
C THR A 508 -0.63 19.55 -9.21
N LEU A 509 -1.66 20.40 -9.07
CA LEU A 509 -3.04 20.00 -8.78
C LEU A 509 -3.80 19.77 -10.09
N PHE A 510 -3.25 18.93 -10.94
CA PHE A 510 -3.85 18.53 -12.21
C PHE A 510 -4.91 17.44 -11.97
N GLN A 511 -6.05 17.58 -12.63
CA GLN A 511 -7.06 16.53 -12.73
C GLN A 511 -7.60 16.53 -14.16
N GLU A 512 -7.78 15.35 -14.74
CA GLU A 512 -8.23 15.21 -16.12
C GLU A 512 -9.64 15.78 -16.33
N PRO A 513 -9.92 16.41 -17.48
CA PRO A 513 -11.26 16.88 -17.82
C PRO A 513 -12.17 15.71 -18.23
N GLY A 514 -13.36 15.64 -17.66
CA GLY A 514 -14.33 14.59 -17.94
C GLY A 514 -15.47 14.53 -16.93
N PHE A 515 -16.18 13.41 -16.89
CA PHE A 515 -17.30 13.22 -15.98
C PHE A 515 -17.58 11.75 -15.67
N LYS A 516 -18.14 11.47 -14.49
CA LYS A 516 -18.65 10.15 -14.07
C LYS A 516 -20.12 10.28 -13.67
N ALA A 517 -20.94 9.28 -13.97
CA ALA A 517 -22.29 9.19 -13.41
C ALA A 517 -22.22 8.81 -11.93
N VAL A 518 -22.97 9.49 -11.06
CA VAL A 518 -22.94 9.23 -9.61
C VAL A 518 -23.92 8.14 -9.22
N ARG A 519 -23.54 7.29 -8.25
CA ARG A 519 -24.40 6.28 -7.61
C ARG A 519 -24.33 6.40 -6.09
N GLY A 520 -25.44 6.08 -5.42
CA GLY A 520 -25.56 6.20 -3.97
C GLY A 520 -25.83 7.64 -3.53
N ASN A 521 -26.06 7.80 -2.23
CA ASN A 521 -26.27 9.10 -1.61
C ASN A 521 -25.03 10.00 -1.80
N LEU A 522 -25.30 11.28 -2.03
CA LEU A 522 -24.26 12.25 -2.38
C LEU A 522 -23.48 12.68 -1.14
N THR A 523 -22.16 12.77 -1.28
CA THR A 523 -21.27 13.48 -0.36
C THR A 523 -20.74 14.74 -1.02
N GLU A 524 -20.08 15.61 -0.25
CA GLU A 524 -19.45 16.82 -0.78
C GLU A 524 -18.16 16.55 -1.59
N GLY A 525 -17.55 17.61 -2.11
CA GLY A 525 -16.21 17.59 -2.69
C GLY A 525 -16.12 17.26 -4.18
N ARG A 526 -17.19 17.52 -4.93
CA ARG A 526 -17.26 17.38 -6.40
C ARG A 526 -18.10 18.52 -6.98
N TYR A 527 -17.77 18.95 -8.19
CA TYR A 527 -18.73 19.71 -9.00
C TYR A 527 -19.75 18.73 -9.59
N LEU A 528 -21.02 18.93 -9.28
CA LEU A 528 -22.12 18.06 -9.68
C LEU A 528 -23.02 18.73 -10.73
N SER A 529 -23.60 17.93 -11.61
CA SER A 529 -24.56 18.38 -12.62
C SER A 529 -25.78 17.45 -12.67
N PHE A 530 -26.97 18.04 -12.71
CA PHE A 530 -28.25 17.33 -12.54
C PHE A 530 -29.05 17.36 -13.84
N ALA A 531 -29.33 16.22 -14.45
CA ALA A 531 -30.08 16.10 -15.70
C ALA A 531 -31.35 15.25 -15.57
N SER A 532 -32.43 15.62 -16.26
CA SER A 532 -33.65 14.81 -16.34
C SER A 532 -34.21 14.86 -17.77
N GLY A 533 -34.47 13.69 -18.35
CA GLY A 533 -34.84 13.57 -19.77
C GLY A 533 -33.77 14.17 -20.68
N LYS A 534 -34.13 15.25 -21.39
CA LYS A 534 -33.22 16.00 -22.29
C LYS A 534 -32.74 17.33 -21.69
N GLN A 535 -33.21 17.70 -20.49
CA GLN A 535 -32.88 18.96 -19.82
C GLN A 535 -31.86 18.76 -18.71
N ARG A 536 -31.09 19.80 -18.40
CA ARG A 536 -30.12 19.86 -17.30
C ARG A 536 -30.32 21.16 -16.52
N LEU A 537 -30.18 21.12 -15.19
CA LEU A 537 -30.23 22.32 -14.36
C LEU A 537 -29.14 23.32 -14.78
N SER A 538 -29.50 24.60 -14.88
CA SER A 538 -28.59 25.71 -15.17
C SER A 538 -28.94 26.94 -14.34
N THR A 539 -27.97 27.84 -14.17
CA THR A 539 -28.11 29.14 -13.48
C THR A 539 -27.97 30.35 -14.41
N ASP A 540 -27.99 30.16 -15.73
CA ASP A 540 -27.73 31.22 -16.73
C ASP A 540 -28.61 32.47 -16.55
N SER A 541 -29.90 32.29 -16.21
CA SER A 541 -30.84 33.39 -16.00
C SER A 541 -30.70 34.10 -14.65
N GLY A 542 -29.62 33.86 -13.89
CA GLY A 542 -29.46 34.35 -12.51
C GLY A 542 -30.37 33.67 -11.47
N LYS A 543 -31.17 32.69 -11.90
CA LYS A 543 -32.07 31.84 -11.13
C LYS A 543 -31.87 30.40 -11.59
N LEU A 544 -32.24 29.41 -10.77
CA LEU A 544 -32.23 28.01 -11.20
C LEU A 544 -33.30 27.79 -12.30
N GLY A 545 -32.85 27.42 -13.49
CA GLY A 545 -33.63 27.06 -14.67
C GLY A 545 -33.11 25.76 -15.29
N THR A 546 -33.37 25.56 -16.59
CA THR A 546 -32.76 24.45 -17.36
C THR A 546 -32.20 24.88 -18.71
N GLU A 547 -31.24 24.09 -19.20
CA GLU A 547 -30.74 24.13 -20.57
C GLU A 547 -30.78 22.73 -21.21
N PRO A 548 -31.00 22.64 -22.54
CA PRO A 548 -30.91 21.38 -23.26
C PRO A 548 -29.52 20.74 -23.14
N HIS A 549 -29.47 19.43 -22.94
CA HIS A 549 -28.21 18.68 -22.86
C HIS A 549 -27.51 18.62 -24.23
N LYS A 550 -26.41 19.36 -24.38
CA LYS A 550 -25.60 19.47 -25.61
C LYS A 550 -24.33 18.59 -25.61
N GLY A 551 -24.29 17.52 -24.82
CA GLY A 551 -23.14 16.60 -24.72
C GLY A 551 -21.93 17.11 -23.92
N HIS A 552 -21.69 18.42 -23.88
CA HIS A 552 -20.66 19.07 -23.04
C HIS A 552 -21.26 19.63 -21.74
N PHE A 553 -20.42 20.16 -20.85
CA PHE A 553 -20.78 20.82 -19.59
C PHE A 553 -20.23 22.24 -19.56
N THR A 554 -20.83 23.12 -18.75
CA THR A 554 -20.39 24.51 -18.53
C THR A 554 -20.54 24.86 -17.05
N GLU A 555 -19.77 25.83 -16.54
CA GLU A 555 -19.81 26.28 -15.13
C GLU A 555 -21.23 26.59 -14.64
N LYS A 556 -22.08 27.18 -15.50
CA LYS A 556 -23.48 27.54 -15.23
C LYS A 556 -24.38 26.33 -14.93
N GLN A 557 -23.92 25.13 -15.27
CA GLN A 557 -24.62 23.86 -15.08
C GLN A 557 -24.00 23.01 -13.97
N LEU A 558 -23.09 23.58 -13.18
CA LEU A 558 -22.37 22.91 -12.09
C LEU A 558 -22.75 23.47 -10.73
N PHE A 559 -22.84 22.56 -9.77
CA PHE A 559 -23.27 22.82 -8.41
C PHE A 559 -22.31 22.16 -7.42
N VAL A 560 -22.02 22.84 -6.31
CA VAL A 560 -21.21 22.30 -5.21
C VAL A 560 -22.13 22.04 -4.03
N LEU A 561 -21.97 20.89 -3.37
CA LEU A 561 -22.68 20.57 -2.14
C LEU A 561 -21.79 20.91 -0.94
N HIS A 562 -22.32 21.69 -0.01
CA HIS A 562 -21.69 21.89 1.30
C HIS A 562 -22.53 21.20 2.35
N TRP A 563 -22.01 20.12 2.93
CA TRP A 563 -22.68 19.32 3.94
C TRP A 563 -22.91 20.13 5.23
N GLN A 564 -24.03 19.91 5.91
CA GLN A 564 -24.45 20.67 7.11
C GLN A 564 -24.72 19.77 8.34
N GLY A 565 -24.56 18.46 8.21
CA GLY A 565 -24.81 17.49 9.28
C GLY A 565 -23.72 17.42 10.35
N GLN A 566 -23.77 16.36 11.16
CA GLN A 566 -22.77 16.01 12.17
C GLN A 566 -22.29 14.54 12.03
N GLU A 567 -23.12 13.64 11.49
CA GLU A 567 -22.81 12.22 11.30
C GLU A 567 -22.84 11.84 9.80
N PRO A 568 -22.01 10.88 9.31
CA PRO A 568 -21.81 10.61 7.88
C PRO A 568 -23.06 10.41 7.00
N LYS A 569 -24.19 9.96 7.55
CA LYS A 569 -25.47 9.77 6.82
C LYS A 569 -26.45 10.96 6.90
N ASP A 570 -26.08 12.06 7.54
CA ASP A 570 -26.93 13.25 7.64
C ASP A 570 -27.11 13.92 6.26
N ASN A 571 -28.29 13.72 5.67
CA ASN A 571 -28.64 14.20 4.34
C ASN A 571 -29.15 15.66 4.38
N GLU A 572 -28.28 16.60 4.77
CA GLU A 572 -28.53 18.05 4.69
C GLU A 572 -27.36 18.79 4.03
N PHE A 573 -27.65 19.53 2.96
CA PHE A 573 -26.69 20.28 2.16
C PHE A 573 -27.17 21.70 1.88
N LYS A 574 -26.24 22.66 1.85
CA LYS A 574 -26.42 23.91 1.11
C LYS A 574 -25.85 23.73 -0.29
N VAL A 575 -26.67 23.97 -1.31
CA VAL A 575 -26.28 23.88 -2.72
C VAL A 575 -25.74 25.23 -3.18
N ALA A 576 -24.51 25.26 -3.69
CA ALA A 576 -23.88 26.43 -4.30
C ALA A 576 -23.74 26.28 -5.82
N ALA A 577 -23.68 27.40 -6.55
CA ALA A 577 -23.38 27.49 -7.96
C ALA A 577 -22.48 28.73 -8.17
N GLY A 578 -21.19 28.49 -8.45
CA GLY A 578 -20.16 29.52 -8.30
C GLY A 578 -20.13 30.07 -6.87
N ASP A 579 -20.06 31.40 -6.73
CA ASP A 579 -19.98 32.09 -5.43
C ASP A 579 -21.34 32.35 -4.75
N LYS A 580 -22.41 31.67 -5.18
CA LYS A 580 -23.79 31.88 -4.72
C LYS A 580 -24.45 30.59 -4.26
N TYR A 581 -25.34 30.71 -3.30
CA TYR A 581 -26.14 29.63 -2.72
C TYR A 581 -27.58 29.68 -3.24
N LEU A 582 -28.18 28.51 -3.44
CA LEU A 582 -29.58 28.34 -3.83
C LEU A 582 -30.53 28.64 -2.67
N THR A 583 -31.61 29.39 -2.91
CA THR A 583 -32.62 29.77 -1.92
C THR A 583 -33.90 28.92 -2.01
N SER A 584 -34.80 29.05 -1.02
CA SER A 584 -36.10 28.37 -1.02
C SER A 584 -37.06 28.84 -2.13
N ASP A 585 -36.81 29.99 -2.77
CA ASP A 585 -37.54 30.43 -3.97
C ASP A 585 -36.85 30.00 -5.28
N LEU A 586 -35.73 29.27 -5.19
CA LEU A 586 -34.82 28.84 -6.26
C LEU A 586 -34.00 29.97 -6.93
N SER A 587 -33.89 31.14 -6.29
CA SER A 587 -32.94 32.20 -6.68
C SER A 587 -31.54 31.96 -6.09
N LEU A 588 -30.60 32.87 -6.39
CA LEU A 588 -29.19 32.74 -6.02
C LEU A 588 -28.72 33.93 -5.19
N THR A 589 -28.08 33.65 -4.05
CA THR A 589 -27.59 34.66 -3.09
C THR A 589 -26.13 34.46 -2.73
N LYS A 590 -25.33 35.54 -2.64
CA LYS A 590 -23.96 35.46 -2.09
C LYS A 590 -23.93 35.23 -0.57
N ASN A 591 -25.03 35.48 0.14
CA ASN A 591 -25.08 35.28 1.59
C ASN A 591 -25.41 33.81 1.93
N LYS A 592 -24.40 33.06 2.40
CA LYS A 592 -24.52 31.66 2.84
C LYS A 592 -25.62 31.42 3.90
N SER A 593 -25.92 32.40 4.75
CA SER A 593 -27.01 32.29 5.73
C SER A 593 -28.41 32.34 5.10
N HIS A 594 -28.56 32.96 3.92
CA HIS A 594 -29.82 32.99 3.16
C HIS A 594 -29.99 31.81 2.20
N GLY A 595 -28.91 31.03 1.94
CA GLY A 595 -28.99 29.78 1.19
C GLY A 595 -29.82 28.73 1.94
N ALA A 596 -30.74 28.06 1.24
CA ALA A 596 -31.62 27.05 1.80
C ALA A 596 -30.94 25.70 1.98
N SER A 597 -31.50 24.87 2.85
CA SER A 597 -31.07 23.50 3.10
C SER A 597 -31.86 22.51 2.25
N PHE A 598 -31.14 21.59 1.62
CA PHE A 598 -31.70 20.55 0.74
C PHE A 598 -31.22 19.17 1.18
N ALA A 599 -32.10 18.18 1.07
CA ALA A 599 -31.72 16.77 1.07
C ALA A 599 -31.71 16.26 -0.37
N ILE A 600 -30.80 15.34 -0.68
CA ILE A 600 -30.70 14.70 -1.99
C ILE A 600 -30.63 13.19 -1.79
N PHE A 601 -31.75 12.52 -2.07
CA PHE A 601 -31.91 11.10 -1.86
C PHE A 601 -31.52 10.33 -3.13
N ASP A 602 -30.70 9.28 -2.99
CA ASP A 602 -30.61 8.25 -4.02
C ASP A 602 -31.94 7.46 -4.06
N ASN A 603 -32.50 7.22 -5.25
CA ASN A 603 -33.78 6.52 -5.40
C ASN A 603 -33.63 4.99 -5.43
N GLY A 604 -32.42 4.46 -5.25
CA GLY A 604 -32.07 3.03 -5.32
C GLY A 604 -31.93 2.51 -6.75
N ASN A 605 -31.21 1.40 -6.91
CA ASN A 605 -31.18 0.56 -8.12
C ASN A 605 -31.01 1.35 -9.45
N GLY A 606 -30.01 2.24 -9.50
CA GLY A 606 -29.69 3.06 -10.68
C GLY A 606 -30.70 4.17 -11.05
N MET A 607 -31.79 4.34 -10.29
CA MET A 607 -32.91 5.24 -10.65
C MET A 607 -32.65 6.74 -10.46
N GLY A 608 -31.40 7.15 -10.25
CA GLY A 608 -30.99 8.55 -10.06
C GLY A 608 -31.45 9.13 -8.72
N HIS A 609 -31.45 10.46 -8.60
CA HIS A 609 -31.60 11.18 -7.33
C HIS A 609 -32.83 12.08 -7.31
N SER A 610 -33.40 12.30 -6.13
CA SER A 610 -34.51 13.24 -5.89
C SER A 610 -34.10 14.31 -4.88
N VAL A 611 -34.23 15.58 -5.26
CA VAL A 611 -33.83 16.75 -4.44
C VAL A 611 -35.04 17.31 -3.70
N GLN A 612 -34.94 17.50 -2.38
CA GLN A 612 -35.99 18.08 -1.51
C GLN A 612 -35.48 19.36 -0.84
N GLU A 613 -36.28 20.43 -0.82
CA GLU A 613 -36.04 21.62 0.00
C GLU A 613 -36.67 21.39 1.38
N LEU A 614 -35.83 21.39 2.43
CA LEU A 614 -36.22 20.83 3.74
C LEU A 614 -37.27 21.67 4.48
N LYS A 615 -37.25 23.00 4.31
CA LYS A 615 -38.15 23.92 5.02
C LYS A 615 -39.60 23.80 4.56
N SER A 616 -39.82 23.56 3.27
CA SER A 616 -41.13 23.38 2.66
C SER A 616 -41.54 21.91 2.52
N GLY A 617 -40.59 20.97 2.65
CA GLY A 617 -40.79 19.54 2.42
C GLY A 617 -41.08 19.19 0.95
N LYS A 618 -40.87 20.12 0.02
CA LYS A 618 -41.19 19.98 -1.40
C LYS A 618 -39.97 19.53 -2.21
N PHE A 619 -40.24 18.86 -3.33
CA PHE A 619 -39.21 18.32 -4.22
C PHE A 619 -39.00 19.16 -5.48
N LEU A 620 -37.75 19.25 -5.91
CA LEU A 620 -37.36 19.87 -7.17
C LEU A 620 -37.96 19.08 -8.33
N THR A 621 -38.63 19.80 -9.24
CA THR A 621 -39.49 19.20 -10.26
C THR A 621 -39.36 19.92 -11.59
N LEU A 622 -39.25 19.15 -12.67
CA LEU A 622 -39.16 19.65 -14.04
C LEU A 622 -40.46 19.37 -14.82
N LYS A 623 -40.97 20.40 -15.49
CA LYS A 623 -42.17 20.34 -16.35
C LYS A 623 -41.88 21.07 -17.66
N GLY A 624 -41.36 20.32 -18.63
CA GLY A 624 -40.65 20.93 -19.75
C GLY A 624 -39.42 21.67 -19.23
N ASP A 625 -39.30 22.96 -19.57
CA ASP A 625 -38.12 23.77 -19.26
C ASP A 625 -38.25 24.50 -17.90
N ASN A 626 -39.43 24.40 -17.25
CA ASN A 626 -39.73 25.04 -15.98
C ASN A 626 -39.28 24.20 -14.78
N VAL A 627 -38.50 24.82 -13.89
CA VAL A 627 -38.10 24.30 -12.58
C VAL A 627 -39.07 24.80 -11.50
N SER A 628 -39.50 23.93 -10.59
CA SER A 628 -40.40 24.29 -9.48
C SER A 628 -40.22 23.38 -8.26
N LEU A 629 -40.73 23.81 -7.10
CA LEU A 629 -40.83 23.00 -5.88
C LEU A 629 -42.27 22.48 -5.72
N GLU A 630 -42.45 21.17 -5.76
CA GLU A 630 -43.75 20.48 -5.85
C GLU A 630 -43.89 19.32 -4.83
N LYS A 631 -45.08 18.73 -4.73
CA LYS A 631 -45.33 17.56 -3.85
C LYS A 631 -44.84 16.20 -4.40
N LYS A 632 -44.51 16.11 -5.69
CA LYS A 632 -44.00 14.89 -6.34
C LYS A 632 -42.62 15.20 -6.92
N PRO A 633 -41.57 14.40 -6.65
CA PRO A 633 -40.24 14.64 -7.20
C PRO A 633 -40.16 14.40 -8.71
N SER A 634 -39.18 15.02 -9.35
CA SER A 634 -38.52 14.46 -10.54
C SER A 634 -37.29 13.67 -10.11
N SER A 635 -36.95 12.60 -10.84
CA SER A 635 -35.63 11.99 -10.74
C SER A 635 -34.63 12.73 -11.64
N PHE A 636 -33.42 12.91 -11.14
CA PHE A 636 -32.29 13.50 -11.83
C PHE A 636 -31.15 12.47 -11.91
N LYS A 637 -30.61 12.24 -13.10
CA LYS A 637 -29.30 11.59 -13.22
C LYS A 637 -28.23 12.61 -12.87
N VAL A 638 -27.46 12.32 -11.82
CA VAL A 638 -26.37 13.16 -11.33
C VAL A 638 -25.05 12.72 -11.98
N PHE A 639 -24.23 13.71 -12.35
CA PHE A 639 -22.89 13.51 -12.85
C PHE A 639 -21.91 14.32 -12.01
N ALA A 640 -20.80 13.71 -11.60
CA ALA A 640 -19.63 14.43 -11.08
C ALA A 640 -18.74 14.82 -12.26
N VAL A 641 -18.24 16.05 -12.28
CA VAL A 641 -17.65 16.68 -13.47
C VAL A 641 -16.34 17.38 -13.11
N THR A 642 -15.29 17.13 -13.89
CA THR A 642 -14.06 17.91 -13.89
C THR A 642 -14.02 18.70 -15.19
N LEU A 643 -14.09 20.04 -15.11
CA LEU A 643 -14.02 20.89 -16.31
C LEU A 643 -12.60 20.94 -16.87
N LEU A 644 -12.52 21.30 -18.15
CA LEU A 644 -11.27 21.64 -18.80
C LEU A 644 -10.82 23.03 -18.34
N ASP A 645 -9.63 23.10 -17.75
CA ASP A 645 -9.09 24.35 -17.21
C ASP A 645 -8.99 25.43 -18.30
N ALA A 646 -9.54 26.61 -18.03
CA ALA A 646 -9.62 27.70 -19.00
C ALA A 646 -8.24 28.15 -19.51
N SER A 647 -7.18 27.98 -18.71
CA SER A 647 -5.79 28.26 -19.11
C SER A 647 -5.30 27.31 -20.21
N ILE A 648 -5.73 26.05 -20.19
CA ILE A 648 -5.36 25.00 -21.16
C ILE A 648 -6.19 25.12 -22.45
N SER A 649 -7.38 25.71 -22.38
CA SER A 649 -8.30 25.86 -23.53
C SER A 649 -7.67 26.57 -24.75
N HIS A 650 -6.74 27.49 -24.57
CA HIS A 650 -6.00 28.15 -25.67
C HIS A 650 -5.05 27.20 -26.40
N VAL A 651 -4.43 26.25 -25.68
CA VAL A 651 -3.52 25.26 -26.27
C VAL A 651 -4.30 24.16 -26.98
N LEU A 652 -5.38 23.66 -26.34
CA LEU A 652 -6.17 22.57 -26.91
C LEU A 652 -7.02 22.97 -28.11
N SER A 653 -7.56 24.20 -28.15
CA SER A 653 -8.26 24.70 -29.36
C SER A 653 -7.35 24.72 -30.60
N THR A 654 -6.06 25.03 -30.41
CA THR A 654 -5.05 25.00 -31.48
C THR A 654 -4.73 23.58 -31.95
N LEU A 655 -4.64 22.61 -31.02
CA LEU A 655 -4.37 21.19 -31.34
C LEU A 655 -5.56 20.46 -31.95
N VAL A 656 -6.79 20.76 -31.52
CA VAL A 656 -8.02 20.19 -32.10
C VAL A 656 -8.23 20.69 -33.52
N ALA A 657 -7.92 21.96 -33.82
CA ALA A 657 -7.97 22.50 -35.17
C ALA A 657 -7.06 21.76 -36.17
N LEU A 658 -5.86 21.34 -35.75
CA LEU A 658 -4.95 20.55 -36.60
C LEU A 658 -5.47 19.13 -36.90
N LYS A 659 -6.22 18.51 -35.98
CA LYS A 659 -6.73 17.14 -36.15
C LYS A 659 -7.87 16.99 -37.17
N PHE A 660 -8.44 18.09 -37.67
CA PHE A 660 -9.53 18.07 -38.66
C PHE A 660 -9.12 18.42 -40.10
N LEU A 661 -7.83 18.64 -40.38
CA LEU A 661 -7.35 19.13 -41.69
C LEU A 661 -6.58 18.14 -42.56
N LEU A 662 -6.38 16.88 -42.13
CA LEU A 662 -5.67 15.85 -42.90
C LEU A 662 -6.38 14.48 -42.86
N PRO A 663 -7.19 14.13 -43.89
CA PRO A 663 -7.76 12.79 -44.03
C PRO A 663 -6.81 11.84 -44.77
N GLY A 664 -6.33 10.81 -44.08
CA GLY A 664 -5.82 9.57 -44.68
C GLY A 664 -4.39 9.56 -45.22
N MET A 665 -3.47 9.00 -44.43
CA MET A 665 -2.32 8.25 -44.94
C MET A 665 -2.16 6.95 -44.15
N SER A 666 -1.70 5.89 -44.83
CA SER A 666 -1.57 4.53 -44.28
C SER A 666 -0.30 4.34 -43.44
N SER A 667 -0.31 3.31 -42.59
CA SER A 667 0.85 2.88 -41.80
C SER A 667 2.08 2.54 -42.66
N PRO A 668 3.29 2.97 -42.28
CA PRO A 668 4.52 2.49 -42.90
C PRO A 668 4.87 1.06 -42.44
N HIS A 669 5.33 0.23 -43.36
CA HIS A 669 5.92 -1.08 -43.05
C HIS A 669 7.34 -0.94 -42.45
N PRO A 670 7.82 -1.94 -41.68
CA PRO A 670 9.22 -1.98 -41.25
C PRO A 670 10.18 -2.21 -42.44
N PRO A 671 11.42 -1.70 -42.38
CA PRO A 671 12.46 -1.98 -43.37
C PRO A 671 13.02 -3.42 -43.24
N PRO A 672 13.61 -3.98 -44.30
CA PRO A 672 13.98 -5.40 -44.38
C PRO A 672 15.28 -5.76 -43.66
N GLU A 673 15.40 -7.05 -43.33
CA GLU A 673 16.59 -7.69 -42.77
C GLU A 673 17.78 -7.70 -43.75
N ARG A 674 18.99 -7.91 -43.19
CA ARG A 674 20.18 -8.32 -43.94
C ARG A 674 20.99 -9.31 -43.11
N ASP A 675 21.12 -10.53 -43.63
CA ASP A 675 22.17 -11.46 -43.19
C ASP A 675 23.56 -10.92 -43.56
N GLU A 676 24.54 -11.06 -42.65
CA GLU A 676 25.66 -11.99 -42.84
C GLU A 676 26.50 -12.13 -41.55
N PRO A 677 27.29 -13.22 -41.39
CA PRO A 677 27.62 -13.74 -40.06
C PRO A 677 28.90 -13.16 -39.43
N ARG A 678 28.98 -13.22 -38.09
CA ARG A 678 30.26 -13.13 -37.35
C ARG A 678 30.39 -14.22 -36.29
N GLN A 679 31.57 -14.81 -36.27
CA GLN A 679 31.92 -15.98 -35.45
C GLN A 679 31.88 -15.66 -33.95
N ALA A 680 31.32 -16.57 -33.16
CA ALA A 680 31.51 -16.55 -31.71
C ALA A 680 32.96 -16.94 -31.35
N LYS A 681 33.55 -16.19 -30.41
CA LYS A 681 34.71 -16.64 -29.61
C LYS A 681 34.38 -16.49 -28.14
N HIS A 682 34.38 -17.59 -27.41
CA HIS A 682 34.43 -17.56 -25.95
C HIS A 682 35.85 -17.21 -25.52
N ASP A 683 36.02 -16.13 -24.76
CA ASP A 683 37.22 -15.85 -23.98
C ASP A 683 36.82 -15.57 -22.53
N ALA A 684 36.99 -16.56 -21.66
CA ALA A 684 36.70 -16.45 -20.24
C ALA A 684 37.89 -15.83 -19.50
N GLN A 685 37.72 -14.60 -19.00
CA GLN A 685 38.74 -13.95 -18.17
C GLN A 685 38.81 -14.58 -16.78
N ARG A 686 40.04 -14.72 -16.25
CA ARG A 686 40.34 -15.41 -14.98
C ARG A 686 40.76 -14.42 -13.88
N PRO A 687 40.60 -14.76 -12.59
CA PRO A 687 41.09 -13.93 -11.48
C PRO A 687 42.63 -13.83 -11.42
N SER A 688 43.10 -12.82 -10.71
CA SER A 688 44.50 -12.64 -10.28
C SER A 688 44.68 -13.05 -8.82
N GLU A 689 45.80 -13.69 -8.51
CA GLU A 689 46.24 -13.99 -7.13
C GLU A 689 46.96 -12.77 -6.54
N ASP A 690 46.61 -12.38 -5.30
CA ASP A 690 47.55 -12.27 -4.16
C ASP A 690 46.86 -11.66 -2.91
N GLY A 691 47.03 -12.32 -1.75
CA GLY A 691 46.66 -11.80 -0.43
C GLY A 691 45.22 -12.05 0.04
N CYS A 692 45.06 -12.61 1.26
CA CYS A 692 43.76 -12.82 1.88
C CYS A 692 43.17 -11.48 2.38
N HIS A 693 42.37 -10.83 1.54
CA HIS A 693 41.63 -9.62 1.85
C HIS A 693 40.24 -9.69 1.20
N VAL A 694 39.19 -9.93 1.99
CA VAL A 694 37.81 -9.67 1.55
C VAL A 694 37.54 -8.15 1.58
N ARG A 695 38.22 -7.44 0.67
CA ARG A 695 37.86 -6.09 0.27
C ARG A 695 36.80 -6.14 -0.84
N ARG A 696 35.57 -6.48 -0.48
CA ARG A 696 34.42 -5.81 -1.12
C ARG A 696 34.19 -4.45 -0.44
N ARG A 697 35.21 -3.58 -0.55
CA ARG A 697 35.03 -2.18 -0.15
C ARG A 697 34.17 -1.50 -1.20
N MET A 698 33.00 -1.01 -0.79
CA MET A 698 32.16 -0.14 -1.61
C MET A 698 32.96 1.09 -2.05
N ARG A 699 32.97 1.35 -3.36
CA ARG A 699 32.75 2.62 -4.09
C ARG A 699 33.34 2.46 -5.50
N VAL A 700 32.65 2.87 -6.58
CA VAL A 700 32.53 4.27 -7.03
C VAL A 700 33.93 4.90 -7.04
N GLU A 701 34.53 5.11 -8.20
CA GLU A 701 34.14 6.21 -9.11
C GLU A 701 34.04 5.82 -10.59
N ALA A 702 33.40 6.70 -11.36
CA ALA A 702 33.54 6.74 -12.81
C ALA A 702 34.86 7.40 -13.22
N HIS A 703 35.33 7.12 -14.43
CA HIS A 703 36.25 8.01 -15.13
C HIS A 703 35.46 8.82 -16.17
N ILE A 704 35.63 10.14 -16.14
CA ILE A 704 35.25 11.02 -17.25
C ILE A 704 36.51 11.38 -18.04
N LEU A 705 36.31 11.44 -19.35
CA LEU A 705 37.21 11.84 -20.43
C LEU A 705 38.25 12.92 -20.09
N GLY A 706 39.45 12.77 -20.65
CA GLY A 706 40.43 13.86 -20.76
C GLY A 706 41.59 13.47 -21.68
N ALA A 707 41.90 14.29 -22.69
CA ALA A 707 43.01 14.06 -23.62
C ALA A 707 44.10 15.13 -23.45
N GLY A 708 45.35 14.70 -23.24
CA GLY A 708 46.55 15.51 -23.43
C GLY A 708 47.29 16.05 -22.18
N MET A 709 48.62 16.03 -22.29
CA MET A 709 49.63 16.92 -21.67
C MET A 709 49.92 16.90 -20.13
N THR A 710 50.97 16.13 -19.77
CA THR A 710 52.27 16.60 -19.21
C THR A 710 52.36 17.37 -17.85
N LEU A 711 52.80 16.65 -16.79
CA LEU A 711 53.85 16.96 -15.75
C LEU A 711 53.95 18.38 -15.08
N MET A 712 53.99 18.54 -13.74
CA MET A 712 55.17 18.32 -12.83
C MET A 712 54.86 18.59 -11.31
N GLY A 713 55.68 18.04 -10.38
CA GLY A 713 55.84 18.45 -8.95
C GLY A 713 54.93 17.74 -7.90
N VAL A 714 55.32 17.06 -6.80
CA VAL A 714 56.41 17.17 -5.76
C VAL A 714 56.09 18.26 -4.71
N LYS A 715 55.99 18.04 -3.37
CA LYS A 715 56.55 17.03 -2.41
C LYS A 715 55.66 16.81 -1.13
N LEU A 716 56.03 15.88 -0.23
CA LEU A 716 55.38 15.61 1.09
C LEU A 716 56.00 16.32 2.31
N THR A 717 55.24 16.41 3.42
CA THR A 717 55.70 16.36 4.83
C THR A 717 54.59 15.86 5.79
N ALA A 718 54.93 15.42 7.02
CA ALA A 718 54.02 14.87 8.05
C ALA A 718 54.55 15.14 9.49
N ASN A 719 53.74 14.89 10.55
CA ASN A 719 54.10 14.79 12.01
C ASN A 719 52.82 14.57 12.89
N LEU A 720 52.87 14.27 14.20
CA LEU A 720 53.44 13.09 14.92
C LEU A 720 52.94 13.01 16.41
N VAL A 721 53.04 11.81 17.02
CA VAL A 721 52.39 11.30 18.28
C VAL A 721 53.07 11.71 19.61
N PRO A 722 52.32 12.10 20.68
CA PRO A 722 52.28 11.32 21.95
C PRO A 722 50.97 11.42 22.81
N LEU A 723 50.98 10.84 24.03
CA LEU A 723 49.97 10.85 25.13
C LEU A 723 50.67 11.05 26.50
N ALA A 724 50.01 11.59 27.55
CA ALA A 724 50.49 11.49 28.95
C ALA A 724 49.41 11.64 30.08
N ARG A 725 49.67 10.91 31.18
CA ARG A 725 48.95 10.57 32.44
C ARG A 725 48.45 11.68 33.40
N HIS A 726 47.57 11.28 34.36
CA HIS A 726 47.33 11.68 35.80
C HIS A 726 47.60 13.14 36.26
N GLU A 727 46.90 13.80 37.21
CA GLU A 727 45.91 13.47 38.29
C GLU A 727 45.14 14.81 38.67
N ARG A 728 44.41 15.12 39.78
CA ARG A 728 44.13 14.54 41.12
C ARG A 728 42.92 15.21 41.85
N ASP A 729 42.37 14.56 42.89
CA ASP A 729 41.60 15.05 44.07
C ASP A 729 40.31 15.93 43.87
N ALA A 730 39.60 16.25 44.97
CA ALA A 730 38.21 16.77 44.98
C ALA A 730 37.89 17.69 46.19
N LEU A 731 36.73 18.40 46.20
CA LEU A 731 35.83 18.68 47.35
C LEU A 731 34.67 19.70 47.05
N LEU A 732 33.43 19.30 47.43
CA LEU A 732 32.27 20.07 47.96
C LEU A 732 31.55 21.25 47.23
N ALA A 733 30.21 21.12 47.29
CA ALA A 733 29.15 22.14 47.52
C ALA A 733 28.61 23.04 46.39
N GLY A 734 27.26 23.13 46.32
CA GLY A 734 26.50 24.21 45.65
C GLY A 734 25.47 23.78 44.59
N GLN A 735 24.19 24.05 44.85
CA GLN A 735 23.08 24.18 43.88
C GLN A 735 22.48 25.59 44.02
N PRO A 736 21.65 26.13 43.08
CA PRO A 736 21.05 25.50 41.90
C PRO A 736 21.21 26.26 40.55
N ASP A 737 20.57 25.70 39.52
CA ASP A 737 20.07 26.32 38.27
C ASP A 737 20.98 26.67 37.08
N ALA A 738 20.31 26.76 35.91
CA ALA A 738 20.76 26.99 34.53
C ALA A 738 21.27 25.78 33.70
N ARG A 739 20.91 25.79 32.41
CA ARG A 739 21.15 24.77 31.36
C ARG A 739 22.55 24.98 30.72
N PRO A 740 23.14 24.03 29.94
CA PRO A 740 22.56 22.80 29.39
C PRO A 740 23.40 21.51 29.62
N MET A 741 22.83 20.34 29.32
CA MET A 741 23.57 19.08 29.28
C MET A 741 23.50 18.43 27.89
N ARG A 742 24.63 17.90 27.42
CA ARG A 742 24.74 17.15 26.15
C ARG A 742 24.18 15.74 26.35
N LEU A 743 23.45 15.22 25.37
CA LEU A 743 23.09 13.80 25.32
C LEU A 743 24.37 12.96 25.19
N GLY A 744 24.64 12.14 26.21
CA GLY A 744 25.71 11.15 26.20
C GLY A 744 25.28 9.87 25.49
N SER A 745 26.23 9.15 24.89
CA SER A 745 25.98 7.96 24.06
C SER A 745 25.70 6.69 24.87
N ALA A 746 24.61 6.67 25.66
CA ALA A 746 24.26 5.55 26.55
C ALA A 746 23.25 4.55 25.92
N ASP A 747 22.20 5.03 25.25
CA ASP A 747 21.10 4.17 24.77
C ASP A 747 21.50 3.15 23.69
N VAL A 748 22.62 3.36 22.99
CA VAL A 748 23.16 2.43 21.99
C VAL A 748 23.74 1.17 22.63
N GLU A 749 24.25 1.27 23.87
CA GLU A 749 24.91 0.16 24.57
C GLU A 749 23.92 -0.70 25.38
N GLN A 750 22.76 -0.14 25.77
CA GLN A 750 21.83 -0.82 26.67
C GLN A 750 20.87 -1.81 25.95
N ARG A 751 20.60 -1.65 24.65
CA ARG A 751 19.79 -2.62 23.87
C ARG A 751 20.48 -3.95 23.59
N PHE A 752 21.79 -4.07 23.82
CA PHE A 752 22.54 -5.33 23.65
C PHE A 752 22.40 -6.33 24.80
N ARG A 753 21.63 -6.02 25.86
CA ARG A 753 21.64 -6.77 27.13
C ARG A 753 20.46 -7.70 27.42
N LEU A 754 19.55 -7.92 26.47
CA LEU A 754 18.35 -8.76 26.64
C LEU A 754 18.35 -10.10 25.88
N MET A 755 19.52 -10.55 25.41
CA MET A 755 19.78 -11.95 25.00
C MET A 755 21.00 -12.54 25.73
N ALA A 756 21.23 -12.13 27.00
CA ALA A 756 22.42 -12.48 27.76
C ALA A 756 22.10 -12.93 29.20
N THR A 757 21.31 -13.99 29.35
CA THR A 757 21.18 -14.76 30.60
C THR A 757 21.83 -16.15 30.54
N ASP A 758 22.78 -16.34 29.61
CA ASP A 758 23.99 -17.14 29.85
C ASP A 758 25.14 -16.60 28.98
N SER A 759 26.32 -16.36 29.57
CA SER A 759 27.36 -15.50 28.98
C SER A 759 28.33 -16.23 28.05
N ASN A 760 27.81 -16.81 26.96
CA ASN A 760 28.58 -17.67 26.04
C ASN A 760 28.75 -17.14 24.60
N VAL A 761 28.03 -16.08 24.18
CA VAL A 761 28.15 -15.53 22.82
C VAL A 761 28.96 -14.22 22.84
N THR A 762 29.99 -14.13 22.00
CA THR A 762 30.84 -12.95 21.82
C THR A 762 30.75 -12.44 20.38
N VAL A 763 30.35 -11.19 20.20
CA VAL A 763 30.15 -10.57 18.88
C VAL A 763 31.05 -9.33 18.75
N GLN A 764 31.82 -9.24 17.66
CA GLN A 764 32.66 -8.08 17.36
C GLN A 764 31.88 -6.97 16.63
N GLN A 765 32.52 -5.80 16.48
CA GLN A 765 31.91 -4.67 15.75
C GLN A 765 31.59 -5.01 14.29
N ARG A 766 30.52 -4.44 13.75
CA ARG A 766 30.06 -4.62 12.35
C ARG A 766 29.68 -6.05 11.97
N VAL A 767 29.29 -6.87 12.94
CA VAL A 767 28.58 -8.12 12.67
C VAL A 767 27.09 -7.82 12.50
N VAL A 768 26.41 -8.53 11.61
CA VAL A 768 24.94 -8.52 11.45
C VAL A 768 24.44 -9.94 11.69
N ILE A 769 23.38 -10.08 12.51
CA ILE A 769 22.75 -11.37 12.82
C ILE A 769 21.24 -11.15 12.73
N ALA A 770 20.54 -11.94 11.92
CA ALA A 770 19.08 -11.91 11.86
C ALA A 770 18.47 -12.36 13.20
N ALA A 771 17.38 -11.72 13.64
CA ALA A 771 16.83 -11.87 14.99
C ALA A 771 16.33 -13.30 15.33
N ASP A 772 16.08 -14.10 14.29
CA ASP A 772 15.59 -15.48 14.32
C ASP A 772 16.71 -16.51 14.06
N THR A 773 17.97 -16.07 13.98
CA THR A 773 19.15 -16.96 13.97
C THR A 773 19.22 -17.74 15.28
N VAL A 774 19.31 -19.07 15.20
CA VAL A 774 19.53 -19.93 16.37
C VAL A 774 21.02 -19.96 16.69
N VAL A 775 21.45 -19.24 17.74
CA VAL A 775 22.84 -19.31 18.25
C VAL A 775 22.83 -20.03 19.60
N SER A 776 23.68 -21.06 19.75
CA SER A 776 23.72 -21.92 20.95
C SER A 776 25.15 -22.26 21.35
N GLY A 777 25.40 -22.43 22.66
CA GLY A 777 26.73 -22.73 23.19
C GLY A 777 27.73 -21.57 23.07
N HIS A 778 29.03 -21.88 23.07
CA HIS A 778 30.08 -20.85 23.13
C HIS A 778 30.55 -20.40 21.73
N VAL A 779 29.98 -19.30 21.22
CA VAL A 779 30.20 -18.80 19.86
C VAL A 779 30.90 -17.44 19.87
N VAL A 780 31.97 -17.30 19.09
CA VAL A 780 32.67 -16.02 18.83
C VAL A 780 32.51 -15.64 17.36
N ILE A 781 31.98 -14.46 17.05
CA ILE A 781 31.80 -13.98 15.67
C ILE A 781 32.63 -12.72 15.45
N LYS A 782 33.59 -12.78 14.51
CA LYS A 782 34.49 -11.66 14.19
C LYS A 782 33.87 -10.62 13.24
N SER A 783 34.51 -9.46 13.19
CA SER A 783 34.10 -8.25 12.45
C SER A 783 33.68 -8.48 10.99
N GLY A 784 32.63 -7.79 10.56
CA GLY A 784 32.17 -7.75 9.16
C GLY A 784 31.34 -8.95 8.70
N THR A 785 31.12 -9.94 9.56
CA THR A 785 30.35 -11.16 9.23
C THR A 785 28.84 -10.93 9.28
N VAL A 786 28.11 -11.55 8.37
CA VAL A 786 26.64 -11.46 8.24
C VAL A 786 26.03 -12.86 8.39
N VAL A 787 25.00 -12.97 9.23
CA VAL A 787 24.22 -14.20 9.45
C VAL A 787 22.74 -13.91 9.17
N HIS A 788 22.18 -14.67 8.23
CA HIS A 788 20.85 -14.50 7.64
C HIS A 788 19.74 -15.20 8.47
N PRO A 789 18.45 -14.93 8.18
CA PRO A 789 17.31 -15.59 8.82
C PRO A 789 17.40 -17.12 8.81
N HIS A 790 16.83 -17.75 9.82
CA HIS A 790 16.73 -19.20 10.00
C HIS A 790 18.06 -19.97 10.04
N ALA A 791 19.22 -19.30 10.03
CA ALA A 791 20.51 -19.94 10.20
C ALA A 791 20.69 -20.48 11.63
N THR A 792 21.50 -21.54 11.77
CA THR A 792 21.82 -22.20 13.06
C THR A 792 23.33 -22.25 13.27
N LEU A 793 23.78 -21.68 14.39
CA LEU A 793 25.15 -21.74 14.90
C LEU A 793 25.15 -22.52 16.23
N ASP A 794 25.28 -23.84 16.15
CA ASP A 794 25.25 -24.72 17.31
C ASP A 794 26.68 -25.05 17.80
N ALA A 795 27.09 -24.43 18.90
CA ALA A 795 28.32 -24.69 19.64
C ALA A 795 28.07 -25.40 20.98
N SER A 796 26.97 -26.16 21.11
CA SER A 796 26.61 -26.87 22.35
C SER A 796 27.60 -27.99 22.73
N LEU A 797 28.25 -28.63 21.75
CA LEU A 797 29.22 -29.70 21.98
C LEU A 797 30.66 -29.20 22.22
N GLY A 798 31.02 -28.05 21.64
CA GLY A 798 32.36 -27.47 21.71
C GLY A 798 32.40 -26.05 21.12
N PRO A 799 33.37 -25.20 21.50
CA PRO A 799 33.36 -23.77 21.16
C PRO A 799 33.52 -23.53 19.65
N MET A 800 32.84 -22.50 19.13
CA MET A 800 32.88 -22.08 17.72
C MET A 800 33.50 -20.68 17.58
N VAL A 801 34.37 -20.49 16.59
CA VAL A 801 34.89 -19.19 16.19
C VAL A 801 34.63 -18.97 14.69
N VAL A 802 33.84 -17.96 14.36
CA VAL A 802 33.53 -17.54 12.99
C VAL A 802 34.41 -16.36 12.59
N GLY A 803 35.13 -16.48 11.47
CA GLY A 803 36.07 -15.49 10.97
C GLY A 803 35.46 -14.16 10.52
N GLU A 804 36.31 -13.24 10.07
CA GLU A 804 35.91 -11.91 9.60
C GLU A 804 35.29 -11.98 8.19
N ASN A 805 34.36 -11.06 7.89
CA ASN A 805 33.76 -10.87 6.57
C ASN A 805 33.15 -12.15 5.95
N CYS A 806 32.64 -13.07 6.78
CA CYS A 806 31.93 -14.27 6.32
C CYS A 806 30.45 -13.94 6.03
N ILE A 807 29.82 -14.76 5.19
CA ILE A 807 28.37 -14.73 4.94
C ILE A 807 27.81 -16.11 5.27
N VAL A 808 26.79 -16.15 6.11
CA VAL A 808 26.03 -17.35 6.47
C VAL A 808 24.59 -17.10 6.00
N GLU A 809 24.21 -17.67 4.86
CA GLU A 809 22.88 -17.55 4.24
C GLU A 809 21.81 -18.36 5.00
N GLU A 810 20.57 -18.29 4.53
CA GLU A 810 19.39 -18.84 5.20
C GLU A 810 19.46 -20.36 5.40
N HIS A 811 18.87 -20.86 6.49
CA HIS A 811 18.85 -22.30 6.82
C HIS A 811 20.22 -23.00 6.86
N VAL A 812 21.33 -22.27 6.88
CA VAL A 812 22.67 -22.87 7.06
C VAL A 812 22.79 -23.40 8.48
N HIS A 813 23.33 -24.62 8.62
CA HIS A 813 23.59 -25.24 9.90
C HIS A 813 25.10 -25.42 10.10
N LEU A 814 25.73 -24.56 10.90
CA LEU A 814 27.08 -24.77 11.41
C LEU A 814 26.97 -25.46 12.77
N VAL A 815 27.50 -26.67 12.88
CA VAL A 815 27.46 -27.51 14.10
C VAL A 815 28.88 -27.79 14.55
N SER A 816 29.26 -27.27 15.71
CA SER A 816 30.60 -27.45 16.28
C SER A 816 30.76 -28.87 16.85
N PRO A 817 31.82 -29.62 16.47
CA PRO A 817 32.11 -30.90 17.09
C PRO A 817 32.73 -30.72 18.50
N PRO A 818 32.86 -31.78 19.32
CA PRO A 818 33.36 -31.66 20.70
C PRO A 818 34.74 -31.01 20.87
N GLN A 819 35.62 -31.13 19.88
CA GLN A 819 36.93 -30.47 19.84
C GLN A 819 36.87 -28.97 19.44
N GLY A 820 35.68 -28.44 19.16
CA GLY A 820 35.44 -27.08 18.68
C GLY A 820 35.51 -26.94 17.15
N MET A 821 35.02 -25.80 16.66
CA MET A 821 35.02 -25.38 15.26
C MET A 821 35.74 -24.04 15.11
N THR A 822 36.72 -23.97 14.21
CA THR A 822 37.31 -22.71 13.75
C THR A 822 36.99 -22.50 12.28
N VAL A 823 36.41 -21.35 11.94
CA VAL A 823 36.18 -20.89 10.57
C VAL A 823 37.08 -19.69 10.30
N GLY A 824 37.85 -19.76 9.20
CA GLY A 824 38.71 -18.69 8.73
C GLY A 824 37.92 -17.51 8.15
N ASP A 825 38.65 -16.54 7.61
CA ASP A 825 38.06 -15.28 7.17
C ASP A 825 37.56 -15.37 5.72
N GLY A 826 36.45 -14.68 5.41
CA GLY A 826 35.94 -14.53 4.05
C GLY A 826 35.17 -15.71 3.46
N ASN A 827 34.65 -16.62 4.28
CA ASN A 827 33.88 -17.78 3.81
C ASN A 827 32.42 -17.40 3.47
N VAL A 828 31.86 -18.03 2.44
CA VAL A 828 30.43 -17.90 2.07
C VAL A 828 29.75 -19.26 2.19
N PHE A 829 28.83 -19.37 3.14
CA PHE A 829 27.99 -20.55 3.36
C PHE A 829 26.61 -20.28 2.77
N ARG A 830 26.23 -21.00 1.71
CA ARG A 830 24.98 -20.77 0.99
C ARG A 830 23.80 -21.56 1.52
N ILE A 831 22.60 -21.08 1.17
CA ILE A 831 21.31 -21.55 1.67
C ILE A 831 21.22 -23.07 1.86
N GLY A 832 20.86 -23.47 3.08
CA GLY A 832 20.63 -24.88 3.46
C GLY A 832 21.87 -25.78 3.54
N CYS A 833 23.10 -25.27 3.43
CA CYS A 833 24.30 -26.10 3.62
C CYS A 833 24.51 -26.49 5.10
N HIS A 834 25.14 -27.64 5.35
CA HIS A 834 25.32 -28.22 6.68
C HIS A 834 26.79 -28.58 6.93
N VAL A 835 27.40 -27.99 7.95
CA VAL A 835 28.84 -28.06 8.22
C VAL A 835 29.08 -28.54 9.65
N SER A 836 29.77 -29.68 9.81
CA SER A 836 30.12 -30.29 11.10
C SER A 836 31.63 -30.46 11.32
N ALA A 837 32.45 -29.71 10.58
CA ALA A 837 33.90 -29.82 10.57
C ALA A 837 34.57 -28.98 11.68
N SER A 838 35.66 -29.48 12.28
CA SER A 838 36.41 -28.73 13.30
C SER A 838 37.27 -27.58 12.74
N HIS A 839 37.55 -27.57 11.44
CA HIS A 839 38.35 -26.52 10.81
C HIS A 839 37.87 -26.21 9.39
N ILE A 840 37.59 -24.94 9.12
CA ILE A 840 37.39 -24.37 7.80
C ILE A 840 38.43 -23.25 7.63
N GLY A 841 39.22 -23.27 6.56
CA GLY A 841 40.19 -22.23 6.24
C GLY A 841 39.55 -20.95 5.70
N ASN A 842 40.26 -20.22 4.84
CA ASN A 842 39.88 -18.89 4.36
C ASN A 842 39.30 -18.91 2.93
N CYS A 843 38.43 -17.93 2.64
CA CYS A 843 37.91 -17.67 1.28
C CYS A 843 37.25 -18.87 0.57
N ASN A 844 36.59 -19.77 1.30
CA ASN A 844 35.86 -20.90 0.72
C ASN A 844 34.41 -20.51 0.34
N VAL A 845 33.83 -21.24 -0.61
CA VAL A 845 32.40 -21.14 -0.95
C VAL A 845 31.73 -22.51 -0.80
N PHE A 846 30.68 -22.57 -0.01
CA PHE A 846 29.84 -23.75 0.19
C PHE A 846 28.51 -23.48 -0.51
N GLU A 847 28.30 -24.08 -1.67
CA GLU A 847 27.11 -23.88 -2.51
C GLU A 847 25.86 -24.56 -1.88
N PRO A 848 24.63 -24.22 -2.34
CA PRO A 848 23.39 -24.61 -1.67
C PRO A 848 23.25 -26.10 -1.39
N ALA A 849 22.68 -26.43 -0.22
CA ALA A 849 22.46 -27.80 0.26
C ALA A 849 23.71 -28.72 0.33
N SER A 850 24.93 -28.17 0.23
CA SER A 850 26.16 -28.95 0.42
C SER A 850 26.35 -29.45 1.86
N ARG A 851 27.08 -30.54 2.04
CA ARG A 851 27.31 -31.20 3.35
C ARG A 851 28.79 -31.39 3.62
N ILE A 852 29.30 -30.86 4.73
CA ILE A 852 30.73 -30.83 5.02
C ILE A 852 30.98 -31.46 6.39
N SER A 853 31.69 -32.59 6.46
CA SER A 853 32.06 -33.25 7.72
C SER A 853 33.56 -33.47 7.88
N THR A 854 34.38 -32.99 6.95
CA THR A 854 35.84 -32.98 7.04
C THR A 854 36.42 -31.57 7.05
N SER A 855 37.65 -31.43 7.55
CA SER A 855 38.33 -30.12 7.59
C SER A 855 38.60 -29.59 6.18
N ILE A 856 38.30 -28.33 5.95
CA ILE A 856 38.53 -27.62 4.68
C ILE A 856 39.67 -26.63 4.87
N THR A 857 40.57 -26.52 3.90
CA THR A 857 41.66 -25.51 3.92
C THR A 857 41.21 -24.22 3.22
N ASP A 858 42.05 -23.58 2.40
CA ASP A 858 41.76 -22.27 1.80
C ASP A 858 41.32 -22.38 0.32
N PHE A 859 40.57 -21.38 -0.14
CA PHE A 859 40.15 -21.20 -1.55
C PHE A 859 39.42 -22.39 -2.20
N CYS A 860 38.78 -23.24 -1.40
CA CYS A 860 38.00 -24.38 -1.88
C CYS A 860 36.56 -24.00 -2.25
N VAL A 861 35.93 -24.80 -3.09
CA VAL A 861 34.51 -24.67 -3.43
C VAL A 861 33.84 -26.03 -3.27
N VAL A 862 32.82 -26.13 -2.40
CA VAL A 862 31.98 -27.33 -2.31
C VAL A 862 30.71 -27.06 -3.12
N GLY A 863 30.53 -27.78 -4.22
CA GLY A 863 29.41 -27.58 -5.16
C GLY A 863 28.04 -27.91 -4.58
N ALA A 864 26.98 -27.42 -5.25
CA ALA A 864 25.61 -27.55 -4.77
C ALA A 864 25.22 -29.04 -4.59
N GLY A 865 24.63 -29.36 -3.44
CA GLY A 865 24.29 -30.73 -3.03
C GLY A 865 25.47 -31.70 -2.86
N CYS A 866 26.72 -31.26 -3.04
CA CYS A 866 27.90 -32.12 -2.91
C CYS A 866 28.23 -32.38 -1.42
N THR A 867 28.85 -33.53 -1.14
CA THR A 867 29.32 -33.90 0.20
C THR A 867 30.84 -33.89 0.26
N ALA A 868 31.42 -33.31 1.31
CA ALA A 868 32.84 -33.31 1.60
C ALA A 868 33.09 -34.07 2.92
N ASP A 869 33.34 -35.37 2.79
CA ASP A 869 33.69 -36.30 3.86
C ASP A 869 35.08 -36.95 3.63
N GLY A 870 35.54 -37.75 4.58
CA GLY A 870 36.85 -38.40 4.49
C GLY A 870 38.04 -37.47 4.82
N PRO A 871 39.19 -37.55 4.10
CA PRO A 871 40.37 -36.74 4.39
C PRO A 871 40.16 -35.23 4.23
N ALA A 872 40.95 -34.43 4.95
CA ALA A 872 40.88 -32.97 4.88
C ALA A 872 41.11 -32.44 3.46
N LEU A 873 40.29 -31.49 3.01
CA LEU A 873 40.26 -31.02 1.63
C LEU A 873 41.46 -30.09 1.34
N PRO A 874 42.35 -30.43 0.38
CA PRO A 874 43.53 -29.61 0.05
C PRO A 874 43.19 -28.25 -0.56
N GLU A 875 44.10 -27.29 -0.42
CA GLU A 875 43.92 -25.90 -0.88
C GLU A 875 43.46 -25.86 -2.34
N ARG A 876 42.57 -24.93 -2.71
CA ARG A 876 42.11 -24.72 -4.10
C ARG A 876 41.38 -25.92 -4.72
N THR A 877 40.75 -26.75 -3.90
CA THR A 877 39.98 -27.90 -4.38
C THR A 877 38.51 -27.57 -4.59
N VAL A 878 37.99 -27.95 -5.75
CA VAL A 878 36.57 -27.90 -6.07
C VAL A 878 35.99 -29.31 -5.96
N VAL A 879 34.95 -29.46 -5.13
CA VAL A 879 34.08 -30.64 -5.05
C VAL A 879 32.90 -30.41 -5.98
N TYR A 880 32.58 -31.35 -6.88
CA TYR A 880 31.54 -31.16 -7.89
C TYR A 880 30.88 -32.47 -8.36
N GLY A 881 29.68 -32.35 -8.93
CA GLY A 881 28.95 -33.48 -9.52
C GLY A 881 28.27 -34.38 -8.47
N ALA A 882 27.34 -35.23 -8.93
CA ALA A 882 26.52 -36.07 -8.05
C ALA A 882 27.32 -37.11 -7.24
N ALA A 883 28.55 -37.42 -7.65
CA ALA A 883 29.47 -38.31 -6.93
C ALA A 883 30.45 -37.55 -5.99
N SER A 884 30.34 -36.22 -5.87
CA SER A 884 31.26 -35.36 -5.13
C SER A 884 32.73 -35.54 -5.56
N GLU A 885 32.99 -35.45 -6.87
CA GLU A 885 34.32 -35.59 -7.44
C GLU A 885 35.22 -34.40 -7.03
N HIS A 886 36.48 -34.67 -6.69
CA HIS A 886 37.44 -33.64 -6.27
C HIS A 886 38.40 -33.26 -7.42
N ARG A 887 38.60 -31.96 -7.65
CA ARG A 887 39.69 -31.44 -8.50
C ARG A 887 40.40 -30.27 -7.84
N THR A 888 41.72 -30.33 -7.71
CA THR A 888 42.55 -29.21 -7.25
C THR A 888 42.94 -28.34 -8.46
N TRP A 889 42.78 -27.01 -8.39
CA TRP A 889 43.26 -26.14 -9.48
C TRP A 889 44.74 -25.75 -9.28
N THR A 890 45.54 -25.96 -10.34
CA THR A 890 46.94 -25.51 -10.41
C THR A 890 47.08 -24.45 -11.49
N ARG A 891 47.64 -23.28 -11.14
CA ARG A 891 47.89 -22.20 -12.11
C ARG A 891 49.09 -22.57 -12.98
N LEU A 892 48.84 -22.93 -14.24
CA LEU A 892 49.91 -23.14 -15.23
C LEU A 892 50.72 -21.86 -15.41
N ALA A 893 51.96 -21.85 -14.92
CA ALA A 893 52.90 -20.75 -15.07
C ALA A 893 53.36 -20.64 -16.54
N ARG A 894 52.71 -19.78 -17.33
CA ARG A 894 53.21 -19.40 -18.65
C ARG A 894 54.39 -18.46 -18.50
N GLN A 895 55.58 -18.93 -18.89
CA GLN A 895 56.73 -18.06 -19.10
C GLN A 895 56.39 -17.02 -20.18
N ALA A 896 56.71 -15.75 -19.94
CA ALA A 896 56.55 -14.69 -20.94
C ALA A 896 57.65 -14.80 -22.00
N PRO A 897 57.33 -14.70 -23.31
CA PRO A 897 58.35 -14.66 -24.35
C PRO A 897 59.13 -13.34 -24.26
N ARG A 898 60.46 -13.42 -24.25
CA ARG A 898 61.32 -12.25 -24.44
C ARG A 898 61.25 -11.81 -25.90
N LEU A 899 60.99 -10.53 -26.15
CA LEU A 899 61.31 -9.90 -27.44
C LEU A 899 62.72 -9.30 -27.39
N PRO A 900 63.41 -9.13 -28.54
CA PRO A 900 64.80 -8.64 -28.57
C PRO A 900 64.92 -7.15 -28.21
N SER A 901 66.19 -6.75 -28.00
CA SER A 901 66.68 -5.42 -27.59
C SER A 901 66.03 -4.22 -28.30
#